data_AF-A0A5S6Q673-F1
#
_entry.id   AF-A0A5S6Q673-F1
#
_cell.length_a   1.000
_cell.length_b   1.000
_cell.length_c   1.000
_cell.angle_alpha   90.00
_cell.angle_beta   90.00
_cell.angle_gamma   90.00
#
_symmetry.space_group_name_H-M   'P 1'
#
loop_
_entity.id
_entity.type
_entity.pdbx_description
1 polymer ?
#
loop_
_entity_poly.entity_id
_entity_poly.type
_entity_poly.pdbx_seq_one_letter_code
_entity_poly.pdbx_strand_id
1 'polypeptide(L)'
;MAKYDLTWDMIEFLDLHLVFPLFEFLAEHEVYDRRQVLEAKLELLYKTKMVDYLSEIYEELYGTKEVPKHSAMREKVMAELDVQNSGMEEVSAIADMTDVQALLNNPGGRDSSQIMEILVNEYRFPPNMLPRLYEHARFAFDIGNYRVASLGLNLYRGLLPHHHPNYGYALWGRLACSILNQQWNLARGDLMKLKAYIDNNPFDNDLELLQQRAYFINWSLFVYFNQTNGCDDIVETFLSNNAYLNPIQMLCPYVLRYLAGAVILNRRRRQCMRDLVRVIELESHQYRDPITEFIECLYVRYDFDLAQSKLRECEEVVKKDFFLVNCLGDFLDSARMLTFEVYCRINRCVAVSSLSEKLGMTEEEAEKWVVSLIRHSRLDAKLDAKLGHIIVGIRLNNVYEMVMEATKTLSFRAQSLEFQLEKLINENEEISQQRDSDASFFYADSPGSWALRQNLFYPRYFYDDYVQATGRGILVPSSDTIYVRNKMSTTFNICAEVTVPGRAAQQLVAHRWLNDNASLRTPLQRAKTKVVDMRSPLLWIALAQSLAATQLSATTLAPPYTGRCLVGEGSIYPPPPRAKVAWHVVQLDLPPAERWLTIAASYKAQIARITQAIKNLTEPIMHGKITDFVDTYLATWADKLPYPYGEEIRSIANATGVPLGEVVLYNIFYELFTACTSVVAENDNGDVYAARNLDFGFLLGWDFKQHQWIVTEILRKMVINVEWTFNKKTVFKSAGFAGFIGVLTGVKPKAFSLTINERFDRSSGFEGVLKWLLNLEKSKWVTWMAREVLTKAGTYDEAIFSLSMVRLMAPVYFIVSGPEAGKGAVITRSRERTLDIRSLESSSTQNWYLLQTNYDPWVTPSPLDDRRTPGKLCMEKLGSYFVDFAGLYTVLSSKPILNKLTVHTSLMYAANGTLETYIQRELLGDRKTSATFALIIIIIIISLPLSFPFPRSRRNLEFSQAHVHNVE
;
A
#
# COMPACT_ATOMS: atom_id res chain seq x y z
N MET A 1 26.39 -12.50 30.60
CA MET A 1 25.88 -11.12 30.81
C MET A 1 26.67 -10.09 30.01
N ALA A 2 28.01 -10.16 29.94
CA ALA A 2 28.79 -9.48 28.89
C ALA A 2 28.29 -9.77 27.44
N LYS A 3 27.59 -10.88 27.25
CA LYS A 3 26.95 -11.29 25.98
C LYS A 3 25.95 -10.27 25.40
N TYR A 4 25.33 -9.42 26.22
CA TYR A 4 24.31 -8.45 25.78
C TYR A 4 24.76 -7.00 25.87
N ASP A 5 26.05 -6.77 26.12
CA ASP A 5 26.65 -5.44 26.10
C ASP A 5 26.75 -4.94 24.66
N LEU A 6 26.15 -3.78 24.40
CA LEU A 6 26.12 -3.13 23.08
C LEU A 6 27.18 -2.02 22.96
N THR A 7 27.99 -1.79 24.00
CA THR A 7 28.94 -0.68 24.04
C THR A 7 29.95 -0.77 22.90
N TRP A 8 30.48 -1.96 22.61
CA TRP A 8 31.43 -2.19 21.53
C TRP A 8 30.87 -1.89 20.14
N ASP A 9 29.61 -2.29 19.88
CA ASP A 9 28.93 -2.01 18.61
C ASP A 9 28.59 -0.52 18.46
N MET A 10 28.28 0.15 19.57
CA MET A 10 27.97 1.59 19.58
C MET A 10 29.22 2.46 19.41
N ILE A 11 30.39 2.05 19.91
CA ILE A 11 31.62 2.86 19.88
C ILE A 11 32.03 3.24 18.44
N GLU A 12 31.78 2.38 17.45
CA GLU A 12 32.06 2.69 16.03
C GLU A 12 31.29 3.93 15.53
N PHE A 13 30.14 4.22 16.16
CA PHE A 13 29.26 5.31 15.81
C PHE A 13 29.37 6.54 16.72
N LEU A 14 30.25 6.52 17.71
CA LEU A 14 30.40 7.58 18.71
C LEU A 14 31.74 8.28 18.61
N ASP A 15 31.74 9.54 19.04
CA ASP A 15 32.98 10.28 19.23
C ASP A 15 33.70 9.82 20.51
N LEU A 16 35.03 9.95 20.54
CA LEU A 16 35.91 9.55 21.62
C LEU A 16 35.43 10.05 22.99
N HIS A 17 34.95 11.29 23.05
CA HIS A 17 34.52 11.91 24.32
C HIS A 17 33.18 11.37 24.82
N LEU A 18 32.30 10.87 23.95
CA LEU A 18 31.02 10.28 24.32
C LEU A 18 31.13 8.82 24.82
N VAL A 19 32.29 8.20 24.62
CA VAL A 19 32.56 6.84 25.13
C VAL A 19 32.91 6.85 26.63
N PHE A 20 33.48 7.95 27.15
CA PHE A 20 33.88 8.01 28.56
C PHE A 20 32.72 7.81 29.55
N PRO A 21 31.54 8.43 29.39
CA PRO A 21 30.40 8.18 30.26
C PRO A 21 29.92 6.72 30.20
N LEU A 22 30.02 6.06 29.04
CA LEU A 22 29.65 4.65 28.91
C LEU A 22 30.62 3.75 29.69
N PHE A 23 31.92 4.02 29.62
CA PHE A 23 32.94 3.28 30.38
C PHE A 23 32.84 3.52 31.88
N GLU A 24 32.52 4.73 32.32
CA GLU A 24 32.23 5.00 33.74
C GLU A 24 31.05 4.17 34.23
N PHE A 25 29.96 4.14 33.46
CA PHE A 25 28.81 3.34 33.79
C PHE A 25 29.12 1.83 33.86
N LEU A 26 29.91 1.30 32.91
CA LEU A 26 30.33 -0.11 32.92
C LEU A 26 31.20 -0.45 34.14
N ALA A 27 32.05 0.49 34.58
CA ALA A 27 32.88 0.33 35.77
C ALA A 27 32.06 0.39 37.07
N GLU A 28 31.04 1.25 37.15
CA GLU A 28 30.15 1.36 38.30
C GLU A 28 29.22 0.15 38.47
N HIS A 29 28.76 -0.44 37.35
CA HIS A 29 27.80 -1.55 37.36
C HIS A 29 28.47 -2.94 37.32
N GLU A 30 29.80 -3.00 37.47
CA GLU A 30 30.62 -4.22 37.54
C GLU A 30 30.30 -5.23 36.43
N VAL A 31 30.06 -4.74 35.20
CA VAL A 31 29.77 -5.62 34.04
C VAL A 31 31.03 -6.38 33.62
N TYR A 32 32.18 -5.71 33.74
CA TYR A 32 33.54 -6.24 33.55
C TYR A 32 34.40 -5.93 34.78
N ASP A 33 35.59 -6.52 34.84
CA ASP A 33 36.56 -6.17 35.88
C ASP A 33 36.95 -4.69 35.77
N ARG A 34 36.74 -3.93 36.86
CA ARG A 34 36.97 -2.48 36.92
C ARG A 34 38.37 -2.11 36.43
N ARG A 35 39.37 -2.95 36.72
CA ARG A 35 40.75 -2.73 36.30
C ARG A 35 40.90 -2.73 34.77
N GLN A 36 40.23 -3.65 34.07
CA GLN A 36 40.28 -3.75 32.61
C GLN A 36 39.60 -2.57 31.93
N VAL A 37 38.47 -2.10 32.50
CA VAL A 37 37.75 -0.92 31.98
C VAL A 37 38.58 0.34 32.15
N LEU A 38 39.24 0.51 33.31
CA LEU A 38 40.13 1.64 33.57
C LEU A 38 41.39 1.60 32.69
N GLU A 39 41.99 0.42 32.43
CA GLU A 39 43.09 0.25 31.48
C GLU A 39 42.67 0.69 30.06
N ALA A 40 41.51 0.26 29.58
CA ALA A 40 40.97 0.67 28.28
C ALA A 40 40.64 2.18 28.21
N LYS A 41 40.10 2.75 29.29
CA LYS A 41 39.84 4.18 29.42
C LYS A 41 41.13 4.99 29.34
N LEU A 42 42.20 4.50 29.97
CA LEU A 42 43.52 5.12 29.95
C LEU A 42 44.15 5.12 28.54
N GLU A 43 44.01 4.03 27.78
CA GLU A 43 44.45 3.98 26.37
C GLU A 43 43.71 4.98 25.47
N LEU A 44 42.41 5.18 25.69
CA LEU A 44 41.63 6.19 24.97
C LEU A 44 42.06 7.61 25.34
N LEU A 45 42.32 7.87 26.62
CA LEU A 45 42.75 9.19 27.09
C LEU A 45 44.12 9.61 26.57
N TYR A 46 45.02 8.67 26.24
CA TYR A 46 46.27 9.01 25.55
C TYR A 46 46.05 9.62 24.15
N LYS A 47 44.89 9.38 23.53
CA LYS A 47 44.53 9.98 22.24
C LYS A 47 43.88 11.36 22.37
N THR A 48 43.45 11.75 23.58
CA THR A 48 42.84 13.07 23.85
C THR A 48 43.85 14.01 24.52
N LYS A 49 43.50 15.29 24.66
CA LYS A 49 44.33 16.29 25.35
C LYS A 49 43.90 16.51 26.81
N MET A 50 43.11 15.59 27.40
CA MET A 50 42.63 15.65 28.78
C MET A 50 43.68 15.12 29.78
N VAL A 51 44.77 15.88 29.91
CA VAL A 51 45.99 15.47 30.64
C VAL A 51 45.79 15.36 32.15
N ASP A 52 44.93 16.19 32.75
CA ASP A 52 44.65 16.14 34.20
C ASP A 52 43.81 14.91 34.57
N TYR A 53 42.80 14.59 33.77
CA TYR A 53 41.95 13.41 33.97
C TYR A 53 42.69 12.09 33.71
N LEU A 54 43.64 12.09 32.76
CA LEU A 54 44.58 10.98 32.56
C LEU A 54 45.41 10.70 33.84
N SER A 55 45.84 11.74 34.56
CA SER A 55 46.56 11.57 35.83
C SER A 55 45.71 10.95 36.92
N GLU A 56 44.47 11.40 37.06
CA GLU A 56 43.54 10.88 38.08
C GLU A 56 43.31 9.38 37.89
N ILE A 57 43.09 8.93 36.66
CA ILE A 57 42.85 7.51 36.35
C ILE A 57 44.13 6.66 36.49
N TYR A 58 45.29 7.21 36.14
CA TYR A 58 46.57 6.51 36.35
C TYR A 58 46.89 6.36 37.84
N GLU A 59 46.59 7.39 38.65
CA GLU A 59 46.72 7.34 40.11
C GLU A 59 45.77 6.29 40.70
N GLU A 60 44.54 6.19 40.20
CA GLU A 60 43.56 5.18 40.60
C GLU A 60 44.02 3.74 40.26
N LEU A 61 44.69 3.54 39.12
CA LEU A 61 45.14 2.21 38.66
C LEU A 61 46.43 1.72 39.33
N TYR A 62 47.44 2.59 39.46
CA TYR A 62 48.80 2.21 39.85
C TYR A 62 49.24 2.78 41.19
N GLY A 63 48.42 3.62 41.85
CA GLY A 63 48.74 4.22 43.15
C GLY A 63 49.97 5.12 43.15
N THR A 64 50.43 5.54 41.97
CA THR A 64 51.64 6.36 41.76
C THR A 64 51.29 7.59 40.94
N LYS A 65 51.78 8.76 41.36
CA LYS A 65 51.54 10.05 40.69
C LYS A 65 52.42 10.31 39.47
N GLU A 66 53.46 9.49 39.25
CA GLU A 66 54.42 9.69 38.17
C GLU A 66 54.10 8.80 36.96
N VAL A 67 53.40 9.37 35.98
CA VAL A 67 53.26 8.79 34.64
C VAL A 67 54.54 9.11 33.83
N PRO A 68 55.22 8.15 33.18
CA PRO A 68 56.51 8.36 32.50
C PRO A 68 56.55 9.40 31.34
N LYS A 69 55.43 10.03 30.96
CA LYS A 69 55.32 10.97 29.81
C LYS A 69 54.43 12.20 30.05
N HIS A 70 53.93 12.40 31.28
CA HIS A 70 52.89 13.40 31.56
C HIS A 70 53.36 14.85 31.56
N SER A 71 54.51 15.16 32.17
CA SER A 71 55.03 16.53 32.26
C SER A 71 55.28 17.15 30.89
N ALA A 72 55.89 16.41 29.97
CA ALA A 72 56.16 16.85 28.61
C ALA A 72 54.87 17.04 27.78
N MET A 73 53.86 16.18 27.97
CA MET A 73 52.57 16.31 27.26
C MET A 73 51.78 17.50 27.80
N ARG A 74 51.79 17.71 29.12
CA ARG A 74 51.14 18.84 29.79
C ARG A 74 51.74 20.17 29.35
N GLU A 75 53.07 20.28 29.32
CA GLU A 75 53.77 21.50 28.88
C GLU A 75 53.46 21.83 27.42
N LYS A 76 53.37 20.82 26.55
CA LYS A 76 53.01 20.98 25.14
C LYS A 76 51.57 21.47 24.96
N VAL A 77 50.61 20.90 25.70
CA VAL A 77 49.20 21.31 25.66
C VAL A 77 49.01 22.72 26.24
N MET A 78 49.72 23.08 27.32
CA MET A 78 49.66 24.43 27.87
C MET A 78 50.26 25.48 26.92
N ALA A 79 51.39 25.17 26.26
CA ALA A 79 51.96 26.06 25.25
C ALA A 79 51.03 26.27 24.05
N GLU A 80 50.34 25.22 23.58
CA GLU A 80 49.32 25.32 22.53
C GLU A 80 48.10 26.16 22.98
N LEU A 81 47.70 26.06 24.24
CA LEU A 81 46.60 26.84 24.82
C LEU A 81 46.90 28.34 24.86
N ASP A 82 48.12 28.72 25.27
CA ASP A 82 48.54 30.12 25.35
C ASP A 82 48.60 30.79 23.96
N VAL A 83 49.06 30.06 22.95
CA VAL A 83 49.07 30.53 21.55
C VAL A 83 47.66 30.72 21.01
N GLN A 84 46.72 29.81 21.33
CA GLN A 84 45.34 29.91 20.88
C GLN A 84 44.56 31.01 21.61
N ASN A 85 44.80 31.21 22.91
CA ASN A 85 44.14 32.25 23.70
C ASN A 85 44.57 33.67 23.27
N SER A 86 45.86 33.90 23.06
CA SER A 86 46.37 35.20 22.58
C SER A 86 45.81 35.59 21.20
N GLY A 87 45.52 34.62 20.33
CA GLY A 87 44.87 34.85 19.04
C GLY A 87 43.34 35.11 19.11
N MET A 88 42.71 34.82 20.26
CA MET A 88 41.26 34.94 20.47
C MET A 88 40.84 36.20 21.24
N GLU A 89 41.77 36.93 21.86
CA GLU A 89 41.48 38.19 22.57
C GLU A 89 40.79 39.21 21.65
N GLU A 90 41.24 39.32 20.39
CA GLU A 90 40.63 40.19 19.37
C GLU A 90 39.22 39.73 18.96
N VAL A 91 38.94 38.43 18.99
CA VAL A 91 37.65 37.84 18.59
C VAL A 91 36.63 37.93 19.72
N SER A 92 37.03 37.66 20.96
CA SER A 92 36.16 37.75 22.13
C SER A 92 35.68 39.19 22.33
N ALA A 93 36.57 40.18 22.14
CA ALA A 93 36.22 41.59 22.26
C ALA A 93 35.10 42.02 21.28
N ILE A 94 35.04 41.42 20.09
CA ILE A 94 34.01 41.68 19.07
C ILE A 94 32.75 40.83 19.34
N ALA A 95 32.92 39.58 19.78
CA ALA A 95 31.82 38.66 20.05
C ALA A 95 31.01 39.00 21.32
N ASP A 96 31.62 39.69 22.29
CA ASP A 96 30.98 40.12 23.53
C ASP A 96 30.19 41.44 23.39
N MET A 97 30.22 42.09 22.21
CA MET A 97 29.38 43.27 21.95
C MET A 97 27.90 42.88 21.89
N THR A 98 27.06 43.59 22.64
CA THR A 98 25.60 43.33 22.76
C THR A 98 24.88 43.35 21.42
N ASP A 99 25.33 44.21 20.49
CA ASP A 99 24.73 44.36 19.17
C ASP A 99 25.00 43.15 18.27
N VAL A 100 26.21 42.57 18.36
CA VAL A 100 26.62 41.37 17.62
C VAL A 100 25.88 40.14 18.15
N GLN A 101 25.72 40.01 19.47
CA GLN A 101 24.94 38.93 20.07
C GLN A 101 23.45 39.02 19.73
N ALA A 102 22.88 40.21 19.65
CA ALA A 102 21.49 40.41 19.23
C ALA A 102 21.29 40.04 17.75
N LEU A 103 22.25 40.40 16.89
CA LEU A 103 22.22 40.11 15.46
C LEU A 103 22.38 38.60 15.15
N LEU A 104 23.16 37.88 15.97
CA LEU A 104 23.36 36.43 15.85
C LEU A 104 22.20 35.61 16.43
N ASN A 105 21.56 36.06 17.52
CA ASN A 105 20.45 35.35 18.15
C ASN A 105 19.10 35.59 17.46
N ASN A 106 18.95 36.72 16.75
CA ASN A 106 17.71 37.06 16.07
C ASN A 106 18.00 37.59 14.65
N PRO A 107 18.31 36.69 13.69
CA PRO A 107 18.79 37.08 12.36
C PRO A 107 17.75 37.82 11.50
N GLY A 108 16.50 37.98 11.96
CA GLY A 108 15.51 38.83 11.28
C GLY A 108 15.24 38.46 9.82
N GLY A 109 15.42 37.19 9.45
CA GLY A 109 15.30 36.70 8.07
C GLY A 109 16.49 37.04 7.15
N ARG A 110 17.64 37.47 7.69
CA ARG A 110 18.88 37.74 6.95
C ARG A 110 19.71 36.46 6.77
N ASP A 111 20.29 36.29 5.58
CA ASP A 111 21.16 35.14 5.26
C ASP A 111 22.54 35.27 5.90
N SER A 112 23.21 34.15 6.19
CA SER A 112 24.53 34.10 6.85
C SER A 112 25.60 34.95 6.12
N SER A 113 25.51 35.06 4.79
CA SER A 113 26.39 35.91 3.98
C SER A 113 26.17 37.41 4.23
N GLN A 114 24.93 37.84 4.46
CA GLN A 114 24.60 39.23 4.78
C GLN A 114 25.06 39.58 6.20
N ILE A 115 24.98 38.62 7.13
CA ILE A 115 25.51 38.76 8.50
C ILE A 115 27.04 38.91 8.44
N MET A 116 27.72 38.13 7.62
CA MET A 116 29.16 38.26 7.39
C MET A 116 29.54 39.60 6.76
N GLU A 117 28.80 40.10 5.77
CA GLU A 117 29.05 41.42 5.17
C GLU A 117 28.89 42.55 6.20
N ILE A 118 27.89 42.48 7.08
CA ILE A 118 27.70 43.46 8.15
C ILE A 118 28.87 43.43 9.14
N LEU A 119 29.34 42.24 9.53
CA LEU A 119 30.46 42.10 10.46
C LEU A 119 31.80 42.54 9.85
N VAL A 120 31.98 42.37 8.54
CA VAL A 120 33.16 42.86 7.82
C VAL A 120 33.12 44.39 7.67
N ASN A 121 31.96 44.95 7.33
CA ASN A 121 31.81 46.37 7.01
C ASN A 121 31.67 47.27 8.24
N GLU A 122 30.91 46.85 9.26
CA GLU A 122 30.64 47.65 10.47
C GLU A 122 31.63 47.36 11.60
N TYR A 123 32.08 46.11 11.74
CA TYR A 123 32.89 45.65 12.89
C TYR A 123 34.32 45.21 12.53
N ARG A 124 34.74 45.36 11.26
CA ARG A 124 36.09 45.01 10.75
C ARG A 124 36.55 43.58 11.07
N PHE A 125 35.66 42.60 11.01
CA PHE A 125 36.02 41.20 11.23
C PHE A 125 36.85 40.64 10.05
N PRO A 126 38.11 40.22 10.24
CA PRO A 126 38.91 39.64 9.16
C PRO A 126 38.43 38.22 8.81
N PRO A 127 38.29 37.85 7.52
CA PRO A 127 37.88 36.50 7.11
C PRO A 127 38.86 35.39 7.55
N ASN A 128 40.11 35.74 7.85
CA ASN A 128 41.13 34.84 8.38
C ASN A 128 40.90 34.42 9.86
N MET A 129 39.95 35.05 10.56
CA MET A 129 39.62 34.72 11.95
C MET A 129 38.62 33.56 12.08
N LEU A 130 37.87 33.25 11.01
CA LEU A 130 36.88 32.18 11.01
C LEU A 130 37.51 30.77 11.17
N PRO A 131 38.61 30.41 10.47
CA PRO A 131 39.33 29.16 10.73
C PRO A 131 39.93 29.10 12.15
N ARG A 132 40.45 30.23 12.66
CA ARG A 132 41.01 30.32 14.03
C ARG A 132 39.96 30.06 15.10
N LEU A 133 38.74 30.57 14.93
CA LEU A 133 37.62 30.30 15.82
C LEU A 133 37.28 28.80 15.89
N TYR A 134 37.31 28.11 14.74
CA TYR A 134 37.07 26.67 14.67
C TYR A 134 38.19 25.87 15.33
N GLU A 135 39.45 26.22 15.08
CA GLU A 135 40.61 25.58 15.72
C GLU A 135 40.60 25.77 17.24
N HIS A 136 40.27 26.98 17.72
CA HIS A 136 40.11 27.25 19.14
C HIS A 136 38.97 26.43 19.76
N ALA A 137 37.81 26.38 19.10
CA ALA A 137 36.67 25.60 19.60
C ALA A 137 36.95 24.09 19.62
N ARG A 138 37.66 23.57 18.61
CA ARG A 138 38.13 22.18 18.57
C ARG A 138 39.13 21.89 19.69
N PHE A 139 40.09 22.78 19.90
CA PHE A 139 41.08 22.63 20.95
C PHE A 139 40.44 22.68 22.36
N ALA A 140 39.46 23.57 22.57
CA ALA A 140 38.67 23.61 23.79
C ALA A 140 37.86 22.31 24.02
N PHE A 141 37.36 21.69 22.94
CA PHE A 141 36.71 20.38 23.00
C PHE A 141 37.69 19.26 23.40
N ASP A 142 38.88 19.21 22.80
CA ASP A 142 39.92 18.21 23.08
C ASP A 142 40.44 18.29 24.54
N ILE A 143 40.43 19.48 25.15
CA ILE A 143 40.75 19.71 26.57
C ILE A 143 39.60 19.29 27.51
N GLY A 144 38.38 19.12 26.97
CA GLY A 144 37.18 18.81 27.76
C GLY A 144 36.43 20.04 28.27
N ASN A 145 36.74 21.26 27.78
CA ASN A 145 35.98 22.46 28.10
C ASN A 145 34.82 22.66 27.11
N TYR A 146 33.78 21.84 27.29
CA TYR A 146 32.62 21.80 26.39
C TYR A 146 31.80 23.09 26.38
N ARG A 147 31.84 23.90 27.45
CA ARG A 147 31.08 25.16 27.53
C ARG A 147 31.65 26.21 26.58
N VAL A 148 32.97 26.39 26.59
CA VAL A 148 33.66 27.33 25.69
C VAL A 148 33.57 26.86 24.25
N ALA A 149 33.75 25.55 24.00
CA ALA A 149 33.59 24.96 22.69
C ALA A 149 32.17 25.16 22.12
N SER A 150 31.12 24.97 22.93
CA SER A 150 29.72 25.18 22.50
C SER A 150 29.45 26.62 22.08
N LEU A 151 29.95 27.60 22.84
CA LEU A 151 29.82 29.02 22.50
C LEU A 151 30.58 29.36 21.20
N GLY A 152 31.83 28.91 21.08
CA GLY A 152 32.65 29.11 19.88
C GLY A 152 32.02 28.50 18.63
N LEU A 153 31.47 27.28 18.72
CA LEU A 153 30.79 26.61 17.61
C LEU A 153 29.43 27.24 17.28
N ASN A 154 28.71 27.81 18.26
CA ASN A 154 27.49 28.57 18.00
C ASN A 154 27.78 29.84 17.19
N LEU A 155 28.83 30.56 17.57
CA LEU A 155 29.30 31.75 16.84
C LEU A 155 29.76 31.34 15.43
N TYR A 156 30.61 30.32 15.31
CA TYR A 156 31.08 29.79 14.02
C TYR A 156 29.92 29.40 13.09
N ARG A 157 28.87 28.74 13.63
CA ARG A 157 27.68 28.35 12.87
C ARG A 157 26.89 29.56 12.33
N GLY A 158 26.72 30.61 13.14
CA GLY A 158 25.99 31.81 12.73
C GLY A 158 26.66 32.57 11.57
N LEU A 159 27.96 32.37 11.41
CA LEU A 159 28.80 33.04 10.41
C LEU A 159 28.96 32.25 9.10
N LEU A 160 28.60 30.96 9.09
CA LEU A 160 28.79 30.09 7.92
C LEU A 160 27.55 29.98 7.04
N PRO A 161 27.72 29.97 5.71
CA PRO A 161 26.68 29.52 4.79
C PRO A 161 26.35 28.03 5.00
N HIS A 162 25.08 27.67 4.80
CA HIS A 162 24.61 26.28 4.95
C HIS A 162 25.26 25.27 4.00
N HIS A 163 25.84 25.72 2.89
CA HIS A 163 26.49 24.88 1.88
C HIS A 163 27.97 24.58 2.18
N HIS A 164 28.56 25.17 3.22
CA HIS A 164 29.97 24.95 3.52
C HIS A 164 30.19 23.58 4.19
N PRO A 165 31.21 22.78 3.79
CA PRO A 165 31.46 21.45 4.36
C PRO A 165 31.59 21.45 5.90
N ASN A 166 32.25 22.46 6.46
CA ASN A 166 32.45 22.58 7.91
C ASN A 166 31.18 22.91 8.71
N TYR A 167 30.07 23.28 8.05
CA TYR A 167 28.81 23.55 8.74
C TYR A 167 28.25 22.29 9.41
N GLY A 168 28.33 21.13 8.73
CA GLY A 168 27.93 19.84 9.28
C GLY A 168 28.76 19.44 10.51
N TYR A 169 30.09 19.58 10.41
CA TYR A 169 31.00 19.28 11.54
C TYR A 169 30.76 20.20 12.74
N ALA A 170 30.45 21.48 12.52
CA ALA A 170 30.12 22.41 13.60
C ALA A 170 28.82 22.04 14.33
N LEU A 171 27.81 21.56 13.60
CA LEU A 171 26.57 21.05 14.20
C LEU A 171 26.83 19.82 15.07
N TRP A 172 27.62 18.87 14.57
CA TRP A 172 28.02 17.67 15.32
C TRP A 172 28.81 18.02 16.58
N GLY A 173 29.83 18.86 16.48
CA GLY A 173 30.65 19.28 17.63
C GLY A 173 29.83 20.00 18.70
N ARG A 174 28.88 20.85 18.28
CA ARG A 174 27.98 21.52 19.23
C ARG A 174 27.04 20.54 19.92
N LEU A 175 26.46 19.59 19.18
CA LEU A 175 25.61 18.55 19.74
C LEU A 175 26.39 17.72 20.78
N ALA A 176 27.64 17.32 20.47
CA ALA A 176 28.51 16.63 21.43
C ALA A 176 28.72 17.46 22.71
N CYS A 177 29.02 18.76 22.58
CA CYS A 177 29.17 19.65 23.73
C CYS A 177 27.89 19.76 24.58
N SER A 178 26.71 19.81 23.95
CA SER A 178 25.43 19.87 24.67
C SER A 178 25.11 18.56 25.40
N ILE A 179 25.45 17.40 24.81
CA ILE A 179 25.28 16.09 25.44
C ILE A 179 26.24 15.94 26.64
N LEU A 180 27.52 16.27 26.46
CA LEU A 180 28.55 16.14 27.51
C LEU A 180 28.33 17.10 28.69
N ASN A 181 27.77 18.29 28.44
CA ASN A 181 27.31 19.21 29.50
C ASN A 181 25.95 18.81 30.12
N GLN A 182 25.33 17.71 29.70
CA GLN A 182 24.02 17.23 30.15
C GLN A 182 22.87 18.26 29.95
N GLN A 183 22.98 19.14 28.95
CA GLN A 183 21.99 20.17 28.65
C GLN A 183 20.95 19.67 27.63
N TRP A 184 20.04 18.81 28.10
CA TRP A 184 19.11 18.06 27.22
C TRP A 184 18.17 18.94 26.38
N ASN A 185 17.69 20.06 26.92
CA ASN A 185 16.79 20.97 26.19
C ASN A 185 17.48 21.65 25.00
N LEU A 186 18.73 22.09 25.19
CA LEU A 186 19.54 22.68 24.12
C LEU A 186 19.95 21.60 23.11
N ALA A 187 20.33 20.41 23.60
CA ALA A 187 20.64 19.26 22.75
C ALA A 187 19.46 18.86 21.85
N ARG A 188 18.21 18.93 22.33
CA ARG A 188 17.00 18.70 21.50
C ARG A 188 16.97 19.64 20.29
N GLY A 189 17.18 20.93 20.55
CA GLY A 189 17.10 21.97 19.53
C GLY A 189 18.21 21.82 18.50
N ASP A 190 19.42 21.47 18.95
CA ASP A 190 20.56 21.23 18.05
C ASP A 190 20.41 19.91 17.26
N LEU A 191 19.85 18.86 17.87
CA LEU A 191 19.50 17.61 17.21
C LEU A 191 18.46 17.81 16.11
N MET A 192 17.42 18.61 16.35
CA MET A 192 16.40 18.92 15.33
C MET A 192 17.00 19.69 14.15
N LYS A 193 17.94 20.62 14.40
CA LYS A 193 18.66 21.35 13.35
C LYS A 193 19.58 20.44 12.54
N LEU A 194 20.26 19.50 13.21
CA LEU A 194 21.09 18.49 12.56
C LEU A 194 20.24 17.55 11.68
N LYS A 195 19.09 17.11 12.19
CA LYS A 195 18.12 16.31 11.41
C LYS A 195 17.69 17.04 10.14
N ALA A 196 17.29 18.31 10.26
CA ALA A 196 16.91 19.12 9.10
C ALA A 196 18.05 19.28 8.08
N TYR A 197 19.29 19.41 8.55
CA TYR A 197 20.47 19.47 7.68
C TYR A 197 20.69 18.15 6.93
N ILE A 198 20.63 17.00 7.62
CA ILE A 198 20.79 15.67 7.00
C ILE A 198 19.64 15.36 6.03
N ASP A 199 18.41 15.72 6.38
CA ASP A 199 17.22 15.47 5.56
C ASP A 199 17.21 16.33 4.27
N ASN A 200 17.86 17.49 4.27
CA ASN A 200 18.07 18.32 3.08
C ASN A 200 19.08 17.73 2.07
N ASN A 201 19.74 16.62 2.43
CA ASN A 201 20.69 15.87 1.62
C ASN A 201 21.80 16.72 0.96
N PRO A 202 22.71 17.32 1.75
CA PRO A 202 23.81 18.13 1.23
C PRO A 202 25.03 17.30 0.74
N PHE A 203 24.96 15.96 0.76
CA PHE A 203 26.08 15.08 0.47
C PHE A 203 26.04 14.56 -0.98
N ASP A 204 27.21 14.48 -1.62
CA ASP A 204 27.32 14.01 -3.01
C ASP A 204 27.20 12.48 -3.13
N ASN A 205 27.43 11.73 -2.04
CA ASN A 205 27.45 10.28 -2.01
C ASN A 205 26.37 9.70 -1.07
N ASP A 206 25.52 8.81 -1.60
CA ASP A 206 24.45 8.15 -0.84
C ASP A 206 24.97 7.29 0.31
N LEU A 207 26.18 6.74 0.19
CA LEU A 207 26.82 5.97 1.27
C LEU A 207 27.16 6.87 2.47
N GLU A 208 27.66 8.08 2.20
CA GLU A 208 27.99 9.04 3.25
C GLU A 208 26.72 9.52 3.96
N LEU A 209 25.64 9.78 3.21
CA LEU A 209 24.33 10.09 3.80
C LEU A 209 23.83 8.96 4.69
N LEU A 210 23.97 7.70 4.27
CA LEU A 210 23.58 6.54 5.07
C LEU A 210 24.37 6.47 6.38
N GLN A 211 25.68 6.70 6.32
CA GLN A 211 26.57 6.72 7.48
C GLN A 211 26.24 7.88 8.44
N GLN A 212 25.97 9.08 7.92
CA GLN A 212 25.56 10.23 8.73
C GLN A 212 24.21 9.99 9.43
N ARG A 213 23.27 9.29 8.79
CA ARG A 213 22.03 8.86 9.44
C ARG A 213 22.27 7.82 10.54
N ALA A 214 23.21 6.88 10.34
CA ALA A 214 23.57 5.91 11.36
C ALA A 214 24.21 6.59 12.60
N TYR A 215 25.09 7.57 12.40
CA TYR A 215 25.58 8.41 13.50
C TYR A 215 24.45 9.15 14.20
N PHE A 216 23.52 9.74 13.43
CA PHE A 216 22.40 10.50 13.99
C PHE A 216 21.53 9.63 14.89
N ILE A 217 21.22 8.40 14.46
CA ILE A 217 20.44 7.45 15.24
C ILE A 217 21.10 7.21 16.59
N ASN A 218 22.37 6.82 16.62
CA ASN A 218 23.09 6.52 17.86
C ASN A 218 23.20 7.73 18.81
N TRP A 219 23.51 8.91 18.28
CA TRP A 219 23.65 10.12 19.10
C TRP A 219 22.31 10.63 19.63
N SER A 220 21.24 10.42 18.85
CA SER A 220 19.90 10.83 19.26
C SER A 220 19.36 10.02 20.46
N LEU A 221 19.86 8.79 20.69
CA LEU A 221 19.48 7.97 21.85
C LEU A 221 19.82 8.68 23.17
N PHE A 222 21.01 9.29 23.27
CA PHE A 222 21.42 10.07 24.45
C PHE A 222 20.45 11.22 24.76
N VAL A 223 19.94 11.87 23.72
CA VAL A 223 19.06 13.03 23.87
C VAL A 223 17.63 12.60 24.18
N TYR A 224 17.13 11.57 23.49
CA TYR A 224 15.73 11.17 23.59
C TYR A 224 15.40 10.41 24.88
N PHE A 225 16.26 9.52 25.38
CA PHE A 225 15.96 8.80 26.63
C PHE A 225 15.97 9.70 27.87
N ASN A 226 16.75 10.79 27.84
CA ASN A 226 16.83 11.74 28.95
C ASN A 226 15.75 12.84 28.90
N GLN A 227 14.88 12.82 27.90
CA GLN A 227 13.77 13.77 27.77
C GLN A 227 12.43 13.14 28.10
N THR A 228 11.55 13.92 28.74
CA THR A 228 10.21 13.50 29.14
C THR A 228 9.31 13.05 27.97
N ASN A 229 9.51 13.61 26.77
CA ASN A 229 8.77 13.25 25.56
C ASN A 229 9.61 12.49 24.53
N GLY A 230 10.87 12.17 24.82
CA GLY A 230 11.78 11.66 23.79
C GLY A 230 11.43 10.25 23.30
N CYS A 231 10.74 9.43 24.10
CA CYS A 231 10.22 8.14 23.64
C CYS A 231 9.21 8.29 22.48
N ASP A 232 8.38 9.34 22.48
CA ASP A 232 7.49 9.64 21.34
C ASP A 232 8.30 10.03 20.09
N ASP A 233 9.34 10.85 20.28
CA ASP A 233 10.21 11.33 19.20
C ASP A 233 11.03 10.18 18.55
N ILE A 234 11.46 9.18 19.35
CA ILE A 234 12.11 7.95 18.86
C ILE A 234 11.17 7.19 17.94
N VAL A 235 9.96 6.91 18.40
CA VAL A 235 8.98 6.14 17.61
C VAL A 235 8.63 6.86 16.32
N GLU A 236 8.47 8.18 16.37
CA GLU A 236 8.19 8.97 15.17
C GLU A 236 9.36 9.04 14.19
N THR A 237 10.58 9.22 14.70
CA THR A 237 11.75 9.41 13.84
C THR A 237 12.26 8.09 13.26
N PHE A 238 12.25 7.01 14.02
CA PHE A 238 12.83 5.73 13.59
C PHE A 238 11.83 4.80 12.91
N LEU A 239 10.57 4.77 13.37
CA LEU A 239 9.57 3.84 12.83
C LEU A 239 8.71 4.47 11.73
N SER A 240 8.30 5.74 11.88
CA SER A 240 7.43 6.40 10.89
C SER A 240 8.20 6.89 9.65
N ASN A 241 9.51 7.12 9.76
CA ASN A 241 10.33 7.60 8.65
C ASN A 241 11.24 6.48 8.10
N ASN A 242 10.88 5.96 6.92
CA ASN A 242 11.65 4.91 6.23
C ASN A 242 13.11 5.32 5.96
N ALA A 243 13.43 6.61 5.88
CA ALA A 243 14.79 7.09 5.67
C ALA A 243 15.77 6.73 6.80
N TYR A 244 15.26 6.62 8.04
CA TYR A 244 16.04 6.24 9.22
C TYR A 244 15.86 4.76 9.58
N LEU A 245 14.78 4.12 9.15
CA LEU A 245 14.60 2.68 9.28
C LEU A 245 15.61 1.88 8.46
N ASN A 246 15.90 2.32 7.22
CA ASN A 246 16.86 1.62 6.35
C ASN A 246 18.28 1.50 6.97
N PRO A 247 18.89 2.57 7.53
CA PRO A 247 20.15 2.45 8.27
C PRO A 247 20.09 1.46 9.45
N ILE A 248 18.96 1.41 10.17
CA ILE A 248 18.79 0.48 11.30
C ILE A 248 18.84 -0.98 10.80
N GLN A 249 18.22 -1.27 9.66
CA GLN A 249 18.21 -2.62 9.07
C GLN A 249 19.55 -3.03 8.43
N MET A 250 20.40 -2.06 8.04
CA MET A 250 21.61 -2.33 7.27
C MET A 250 22.91 -2.21 8.09
N LEU A 251 22.99 -1.24 9.00
CA LEU A 251 24.23 -0.89 9.71
C LEU A 251 24.14 -1.09 11.23
N CYS A 252 23.01 -0.74 11.85
CA CYS A 252 22.87 -0.74 13.31
C CYS A 252 21.62 -1.51 13.81
N PRO A 253 21.57 -2.84 13.64
CA PRO A 253 20.40 -3.65 14.02
C PRO A 253 20.16 -3.70 15.54
N TYR A 254 21.20 -3.48 16.37
CA TYR A 254 21.08 -3.45 17.83
C TYR A 254 20.16 -2.32 18.34
N VAL A 255 19.95 -1.26 17.55
CA VAL A 255 19.04 -0.15 17.89
C VAL A 255 17.59 -0.63 18.03
N LEU A 256 17.24 -1.79 17.47
CA LEU A 256 15.94 -2.42 17.66
C LEU A 256 15.63 -2.71 19.14
N ARG A 257 16.64 -2.93 20.00
CA ARG A 257 16.46 -3.03 21.46
C ARG A 257 15.84 -1.75 22.02
N TYR A 258 16.42 -0.61 21.68
CA TYR A 258 15.98 0.71 22.16
C TYR A 258 14.65 1.13 21.56
N LEU A 259 14.42 0.81 20.28
CA LEU A 259 13.13 1.02 19.63
C LEU A 259 12.02 0.19 20.30
N ALA A 260 12.29 -1.09 20.57
CA ALA A 260 11.36 -1.97 21.30
C ALA A 260 11.07 -1.43 22.72
N GLY A 261 12.12 -1.02 23.45
CA GLY A 261 11.99 -0.39 24.76
C GLY A 261 11.14 0.89 24.73
N ALA A 262 11.41 1.79 23.79
CA ALA A 262 10.68 3.05 23.64
C ALA A 262 9.19 2.84 23.31
N VAL A 263 8.87 1.86 22.46
CA VAL A 263 7.46 1.54 22.16
C VAL A 263 6.77 0.89 23.37
N ILE A 264 7.45 0.01 24.12
CA ILE A 264 6.90 -0.59 25.35
C ILE A 264 6.60 0.48 26.41
N LEU A 265 7.51 1.44 26.60
CA LEU A 265 7.33 2.56 27.53
C LEU A 265 6.17 3.48 27.10
N ASN A 266 5.92 3.59 25.80
CA ASN A 266 4.88 4.46 25.27
C ASN A 266 3.48 3.82 25.28
N ARG A 267 2.72 4.12 26.33
CA ARG A 267 1.34 3.61 26.50
C ARG A 267 0.33 4.14 25.47
N ARG A 268 0.59 5.28 24.81
CA ARG A 268 -0.38 5.97 23.94
C ARG A 268 -0.32 5.50 22.48
N ARG A 269 0.86 5.18 21.97
CA ARG A 269 1.08 4.78 20.57
C ARG A 269 1.05 3.26 20.34
N ARG A 270 0.11 2.55 20.96
CA ARG A 270 -0.07 1.08 20.80
C ARG A 270 -0.35 0.64 19.35
N GLN A 271 -0.76 1.55 18.47
CA GLN A 271 -0.97 1.26 17.04
C GLN A 271 0.35 0.91 16.32
N CYS A 272 1.47 1.48 16.76
CA CYS A 272 2.80 1.27 16.21
C CYS A 272 3.40 -0.10 16.56
N MET A 273 2.83 -0.83 17.54
CA MET A 273 3.28 -2.18 17.91
C MET A 273 3.24 -3.15 16.72
N ARG A 274 2.25 -3.03 15.83
CA ARG A 274 2.15 -3.89 14.65
C ARG A 274 3.28 -3.68 13.66
N ASP A 275 3.68 -2.42 13.46
CA ASP A 275 4.77 -2.07 12.55
C ASP A 275 6.11 -2.49 13.15
N LEU A 276 6.29 -2.30 14.47
CA LEU A 276 7.47 -2.80 15.19
C LEU A 276 7.62 -4.31 15.10
N VAL A 277 6.56 -5.08 15.34
CA VAL A 277 6.58 -6.56 15.25
C VAL A 277 7.02 -7.01 13.86
N ARG A 278 6.55 -6.34 12.81
CA ARG A 278 6.97 -6.63 11.43
C ARG A 278 8.46 -6.39 11.22
N VAL A 279 9.00 -5.28 11.73
CA VAL A 279 10.44 -4.98 11.62
C VAL A 279 11.28 -6.01 12.39
N ILE A 280 10.88 -6.36 13.61
CA ILE A 280 11.57 -7.37 14.43
C ILE A 280 11.57 -8.74 13.74
N GLU A 281 10.44 -9.15 13.15
CA GLU A 281 10.34 -10.42 12.42
C GLU A 281 11.30 -10.46 11.22
N LEU A 282 11.37 -9.35 10.46
CA LEU A 282 12.25 -9.21 9.30
C LEU A 282 13.73 -9.29 9.67
N GLU A 283 14.15 -8.72 10.80
CA GLU A 283 15.56 -8.65 11.23
C GLU A 283 15.97 -9.75 12.22
N SER A 284 15.07 -10.69 12.52
CA SER A 284 15.29 -11.77 13.50
C SER A 284 16.45 -12.72 13.17
N HIS A 285 16.97 -12.68 11.95
CA HIS A 285 18.17 -13.42 11.52
C HIS A 285 19.48 -12.69 11.85
N GLN A 286 19.48 -11.36 11.92
CA GLN A 286 20.69 -10.57 12.17
C GLN A 286 20.93 -10.31 13.66
N TYR A 287 19.88 -9.93 14.39
CA TYR A 287 20.00 -9.53 15.79
C TYR A 287 18.90 -10.15 16.65
N ARG A 288 19.31 -10.67 17.81
CA ARG A 288 18.41 -11.26 18.80
C ARG A 288 18.79 -10.81 20.19
N ASP A 289 17.79 -10.34 20.90
CA ASP A 289 17.92 -9.79 22.24
C ASP A 289 16.72 -10.18 23.10
N PRO A 290 16.86 -10.37 24.42
CA PRO A 290 15.74 -10.75 25.29
C PRO A 290 14.54 -9.81 25.17
N ILE A 291 14.75 -8.50 24.96
CA ILE A 291 13.65 -7.52 24.79
C ILE A 291 12.92 -7.74 23.45
N THR A 292 13.66 -8.00 22.36
CA THR A 292 13.07 -8.29 21.05
C THR A 292 12.37 -9.65 21.03
N GLU A 293 12.96 -10.66 21.67
CA GLU A 293 12.38 -12.00 21.81
C GLU A 293 11.13 -11.98 22.69
N PHE A 294 11.07 -11.13 23.72
CA PHE A 294 9.86 -10.94 24.53
C PHE A 294 8.68 -10.46 23.67
N ILE A 295 8.90 -9.48 22.78
CA ILE A 295 7.86 -9.00 21.86
C ILE A 295 7.47 -10.10 20.86
N GLU A 296 8.45 -10.83 20.31
CA GLU A 296 8.19 -11.96 19.40
C GLU A 296 7.35 -13.05 20.09
N CYS A 297 7.65 -13.38 21.35
CA CYS A 297 6.89 -14.36 22.12
C CYS A 297 5.45 -13.91 22.37
N LEU A 298 5.22 -12.62 22.66
CA LEU A 298 3.89 -12.09 22.93
C LEU A 298 3.00 -11.93 21.68
N TYR A 299 3.56 -11.47 20.56
CA TYR A 299 2.77 -11.08 19.38
C TYR A 299 2.86 -12.05 18.19
N VAL A 300 3.90 -12.88 18.13
CA VAL A 300 4.08 -13.85 17.03
C VAL A 300 3.79 -15.27 17.51
N ARG A 301 4.48 -15.72 18.57
CA ARG A 301 4.37 -17.10 19.06
C ARG A 301 3.22 -17.32 20.03
N TYR A 302 2.75 -16.26 20.70
CA TYR A 302 1.74 -16.28 21.76
C TYR A 302 2.09 -17.26 22.92
N ASP A 303 3.39 -17.41 23.21
CA ASP A 303 3.89 -18.25 24.29
C ASP A 303 4.18 -17.39 25.53
N PHE A 304 3.27 -17.45 26.50
CA PHE A 304 3.32 -16.62 27.71
C PHE A 304 4.32 -17.13 28.75
N ASP A 305 4.61 -18.43 28.76
CA ASP A 305 5.52 -19.04 29.74
C ASP A 305 6.97 -18.70 29.34
N LEU A 306 7.26 -18.79 28.02
CA LEU A 306 8.52 -18.29 27.47
C LEU A 306 8.65 -16.77 27.59
N ALA A 307 7.57 -16.01 27.35
CA ALA A 307 7.58 -14.56 27.53
C ALA A 307 7.90 -14.15 28.97
N GLN A 308 7.44 -14.90 29.98
CA GLN A 308 7.78 -14.63 31.37
C GLN A 308 9.27 -14.90 31.65
N SER A 309 9.81 -16.03 31.18
CA SER A 309 11.25 -16.32 31.30
C SER A 309 12.07 -15.19 30.67
N LYS A 310 11.66 -14.72 29.48
CA LYS A 310 12.31 -13.62 28.78
C LYS A 310 12.17 -12.29 29.50
N LEU A 311 11.05 -12.03 30.18
CA LEU A 311 10.87 -10.82 30.99
C LEU A 311 11.85 -10.77 32.17
N ARG A 312 12.15 -11.91 32.81
CA ARG A 312 13.17 -11.99 33.87
C ARG A 312 14.58 -11.73 33.31
N GLU A 313 14.87 -12.27 32.13
CA GLU A 313 16.12 -11.94 31.42
C GLU A 313 16.20 -10.45 31.04
N CYS A 314 15.07 -9.85 30.62
CA CYS A 314 15.00 -8.42 30.30
C CYS A 314 15.28 -7.54 31.51
N GLU A 315 14.79 -7.89 32.70
CA GLU A 315 15.04 -7.14 33.93
C GLU A 315 16.55 -6.99 34.20
N GLU A 316 17.29 -8.09 34.05
CA GLU A 316 18.73 -8.10 34.27
C GLU A 316 19.52 -7.36 33.16
N VAL A 317 19.02 -7.39 31.91
CA VAL A 317 19.61 -6.63 30.80
C VAL A 317 19.38 -5.13 30.99
N VAL A 318 18.16 -4.71 31.34
CA VAL A 318 17.80 -3.30 31.51
C VAL A 318 18.51 -2.66 32.70
N LYS A 319 18.75 -3.40 33.80
CA LYS A 319 19.52 -2.92 34.95
C LYS A 319 20.96 -2.51 34.60
N LYS A 320 21.54 -3.11 33.55
CA LYS A 320 22.93 -2.93 33.15
C LYS A 320 23.07 -2.21 31.82
N ASP A 321 22.00 -1.61 31.29
CA ASP A 321 22.01 -0.86 30.04
C ASP A 321 21.97 0.65 30.31
N PHE A 322 22.96 1.38 29.79
CA PHE A 322 23.16 2.81 30.07
C PHE A 322 21.92 3.68 29.86
N PHE A 323 21.10 3.42 28.83
CA PHE A 323 19.96 4.27 28.50
C PHE A 323 18.68 3.87 29.23
N LEU A 324 18.51 2.59 29.53
CA LEU A 324 17.25 2.04 30.04
C LEU A 324 17.20 1.93 31.57
N VAL A 325 18.31 2.11 32.30
CA VAL A 325 18.37 2.01 33.78
C VAL A 325 17.31 2.87 34.45
N ASN A 326 17.18 4.14 34.04
CA ASN A 326 16.22 5.08 34.63
C ASN A 326 14.75 4.70 34.36
N CYS A 327 14.50 3.82 33.39
CA CYS A 327 13.17 3.41 32.97
C CYS A 327 12.80 1.98 33.42
N LEU A 328 13.61 1.32 34.24
CA LEU A 328 13.40 -0.09 34.63
C LEU A 328 12.01 -0.36 35.21
N GLY A 329 11.57 0.45 36.19
CA GLY A 329 10.27 0.28 36.84
C GLY A 329 9.10 0.46 35.86
N ASP A 330 9.14 1.55 35.10
CA ASP A 330 8.10 1.86 34.09
C ASP A 330 8.07 0.84 32.95
N PHE A 331 9.23 0.30 32.58
CA PHE A 331 9.37 -0.73 31.56
C PHE A 331 8.73 -2.04 32.03
N LEU A 332 9.06 -2.52 33.24
CA LEU A 332 8.50 -3.76 33.77
C LEU A 332 6.98 -3.67 33.96
N ASP A 333 6.49 -2.54 34.48
CA ASP A 333 5.05 -2.33 34.62
C ASP A 333 4.35 -2.29 33.26
N SER A 334 4.94 -1.61 32.26
CA SER A 334 4.37 -1.54 30.92
C SER A 334 4.46 -2.87 30.16
N ALA A 335 5.50 -3.67 30.41
CA ALA A 335 5.63 -5.03 29.85
C ALA A 335 4.61 -5.99 30.47
N ARG A 336 4.46 -5.99 31.81
CA ARG A 336 3.41 -6.76 32.52
C ARG A 336 2.02 -6.37 32.04
N MET A 337 1.79 -5.08 31.82
CA MET A 337 0.56 -4.55 31.22
C MET A 337 0.26 -5.12 29.84
N LEU A 338 1.27 -5.17 28.97
CA LEU A 338 1.12 -5.71 27.61
C LEU A 338 0.83 -7.21 27.66
N THR A 339 1.57 -7.97 28.48
CA THR A 339 1.34 -9.40 28.69
C THR A 339 -0.09 -9.67 29.15
N PHE A 340 -0.57 -8.93 30.17
CA PHE A 340 -1.93 -9.05 30.68
C PHE A 340 -2.98 -8.70 29.61
N GLU A 341 -2.79 -7.59 28.89
CA GLU A 341 -3.73 -7.17 27.85
C GLU A 341 -3.86 -8.20 26.72
N VAL A 342 -2.74 -8.72 26.23
CA VAL A 342 -2.74 -9.76 25.19
C VAL A 342 -3.37 -11.04 25.74
N TYR A 343 -3.06 -11.41 26.98
CA TYR A 343 -3.63 -12.60 27.62
C TYR A 343 -5.15 -12.51 27.81
N CYS A 344 -5.66 -11.37 28.26
CA CYS A 344 -7.09 -11.11 28.45
C CYS A 344 -7.87 -10.93 27.14
N ARG A 345 -7.21 -10.57 26.03
CA ARG A 345 -7.86 -10.57 24.70
C ARG A 345 -8.13 -11.98 24.20
N ILE A 346 -7.29 -12.95 24.56
CA ILE A 346 -7.42 -14.35 24.13
C ILE A 346 -8.36 -15.12 25.07
N ASN A 347 -8.23 -14.90 26.38
CA ASN A 347 -8.94 -15.67 27.40
C ASN A 347 -10.12 -14.91 28.00
N ARG A 348 -11.30 -15.55 28.01
CA ARG A 348 -12.54 -14.97 28.59
C ARG A 348 -12.58 -15.01 30.12
N CYS A 349 -12.10 -16.11 30.68
CA CYS A 349 -12.02 -16.33 32.13
C CYS A 349 -10.55 -16.61 32.47
N VAL A 350 -9.98 -15.79 33.35
CA VAL A 350 -8.59 -15.91 33.79
C VAL A 350 -8.58 -16.21 35.28
N ALA A 351 -7.97 -17.32 35.69
CA ALA A 351 -7.72 -17.56 37.11
C ALA A 351 -6.62 -16.60 37.61
N VAL A 352 -6.83 -16.00 38.78
CA VAL A 352 -5.85 -15.10 39.41
C VAL A 352 -4.54 -15.84 39.71
N SER A 353 -4.62 -17.13 40.07
CA SER A 353 -3.47 -18.01 40.32
C SER A 353 -2.61 -18.23 39.06
N SER A 354 -3.22 -18.52 37.92
CA SER A 354 -2.48 -18.66 36.65
C SER A 354 -1.91 -17.33 36.16
N LEU A 355 -2.55 -16.21 36.51
CA LEU A 355 -2.07 -14.89 36.14
C LEU A 355 -0.90 -14.42 37.02
N SER A 356 -0.97 -14.66 38.33
CA SER A 356 0.09 -14.33 39.28
C SER A 356 1.36 -15.10 38.94
N GLU A 357 1.23 -16.39 38.59
CA GLU A 357 2.33 -17.21 38.09
C GLU A 357 2.97 -16.59 36.86
N LYS A 358 2.17 -16.20 35.84
CA LYS A 358 2.68 -15.62 34.57
C LYS A 358 3.25 -14.22 34.71
N LEU A 359 2.72 -13.40 35.62
CA LEU A 359 3.23 -12.05 35.89
C LEU A 359 4.42 -12.04 36.87
N GLY A 360 4.69 -13.17 37.54
CA GLY A 360 5.77 -13.31 38.51
C GLY A 360 5.52 -12.50 39.79
N MET A 361 4.27 -12.46 40.27
CA MET A 361 3.86 -11.75 41.48
C MET A 361 3.02 -12.66 42.37
N THR A 362 2.82 -12.29 43.64
CA THR A 362 1.95 -13.07 44.54
C THR A 362 0.47 -12.90 44.15
N GLU A 363 -0.41 -13.82 44.57
CA GLU A 363 -1.83 -13.73 44.25
C GLU A 363 -2.49 -12.46 44.81
N GLU A 364 -2.11 -12.03 46.01
CA GLU A 364 -2.61 -10.79 46.63
C GLU A 364 -2.14 -9.52 45.91
N GLU A 365 -0.88 -9.52 45.43
CA GLU A 365 -0.34 -8.42 44.64
C GLU A 365 -0.96 -8.38 43.25
N ALA A 366 -1.19 -9.55 42.63
CA ALA A 366 -1.89 -9.67 41.36
C ALA A 366 -3.31 -9.12 41.46
N GLU A 367 -4.03 -9.43 42.54
CA GLU A 367 -5.38 -8.89 42.75
C GLU A 367 -5.37 -7.36 42.87
N LYS A 368 -4.48 -6.80 43.70
CA LYS A 368 -4.32 -5.34 43.87
C LYS A 368 -3.92 -4.67 42.55
N TRP A 369 -3.01 -5.28 41.80
CA TRP A 369 -2.53 -4.78 40.52
C TRP A 369 -3.65 -4.80 39.46
N VAL A 370 -4.40 -5.90 39.34
CA VAL A 370 -5.55 -6.01 38.42
C VAL A 370 -6.65 -5.01 38.80
N VAL A 371 -6.94 -4.81 40.08
CA VAL A 371 -7.90 -3.80 40.53
C VAL A 371 -7.43 -2.38 40.19
N SER A 372 -6.15 -2.07 40.40
CA SER A 372 -5.56 -0.81 39.95
C SER A 372 -5.69 -0.66 38.43
N LEU A 373 -5.52 -1.76 37.69
CA LEU A 373 -5.67 -1.79 36.25
C LEU A 373 -7.07 -1.45 35.79
N ILE A 374 -8.08 -2.12 36.34
CA ILE A 374 -9.49 -1.91 35.94
C ILE A 374 -9.90 -0.48 36.27
N ARG A 375 -9.33 0.12 37.32
CA ARG A 375 -9.57 1.53 37.68
C ARG A 375 -8.91 2.52 36.71
N HIS A 376 -7.68 2.26 36.27
CA HIS A 376 -6.91 3.22 35.46
C HIS A 376 -6.96 2.95 33.95
N SER A 377 -7.30 1.72 33.54
CA SER A 377 -7.44 1.30 32.14
C SER A 377 -8.91 1.12 31.79
N ARG A 378 -9.29 1.45 30.55
CA ARG A 378 -10.68 1.31 30.05
C ARG A 378 -11.04 -0.15 29.72
N LEU A 379 -10.53 -1.11 30.48
CA LEU A 379 -10.83 -2.53 30.30
C LEU A 379 -12.13 -2.86 31.05
N ASP A 380 -13.12 -3.38 30.31
CA ASP A 380 -14.38 -3.85 30.86
C ASP A 380 -14.16 -5.26 31.42
N ALA A 381 -13.62 -5.37 32.64
CA ALA A 381 -13.38 -6.65 33.30
C ALA A 381 -13.95 -6.62 34.72
N LYS A 382 -14.49 -7.76 35.16
CA LYS A 382 -15.02 -7.99 36.51
C LYS A 382 -14.18 -9.02 37.22
N LEU A 383 -13.81 -8.72 38.46
CA LEU A 383 -13.10 -9.65 39.33
C LEU A 383 -14.10 -10.33 40.26
N ASP A 384 -14.21 -11.66 40.17
CA ASP A 384 -14.98 -12.48 41.10
C ASP A 384 -14.06 -12.98 42.22
N ALA A 385 -13.87 -12.15 43.24
CA ALA A 385 -12.99 -12.46 44.39
C ALA A 385 -13.37 -13.76 45.13
N LYS A 386 -14.63 -14.20 45.06
CA LYS A 386 -15.09 -15.46 45.69
C LYS A 386 -14.62 -16.73 44.98
N LEU A 387 -14.39 -16.64 43.66
CA LEU A 387 -13.98 -17.78 42.83
C LEU A 387 -12.53 -17.64 42.34
N GLY A 388 -11.86 -16.51 42.61
CA GLY A 388 -10.51 -16.26 42.15
C GLY A 388 -10.39 -16.14 40.63
N HIS A 389 -11.45 -15.68 39.95
CA HIS A 389 -11.50 -15.56 38.49
C HIS A 389 -11.75 -14.10 38.05
N ILE A 390 -11.07 -13.70 36.98
CA ILE A 390 -11.28 -12.45 36.26
C ILE A 390 -12.11 -12.79 35.02
N ILE A 391 -13.30 -12.22 34.91
CA ILE A 391 -14.18 -12.33 33.74
C ILE A 391 -14.05 -11.05 32.94
N VAL A 392 -13.51 -11.17 31.72
CA VAL A 392 -13.41 -10.04 30.80
C VAL A 392 -14.73 -9.88 30.07
N GLY A 393 -15.35 -8.71 30.23
CA GLY A 393 -16.60 -8.32 29.60
C GLY A 393 -16.45 -8.19 28.09
N ILE A 394 -17.37 -8.82 27.36
CA ILE A 394 -17.43 -8.70 25.91
C ILE A 394 -18.17 -7.41 25.59
N ARG A 395 -17.49 -6.43 24.99
CA ARG A 395 -18.19 -5.43 24.17
C ARG A 395 -18.62 -6.12 22.88
N LEU A 396 -19.78 -6.76 22.91
CA LEU A 396 -20.48 -7.08 21.67
C LEU A 396 -20.91 -5.74 21.10
N ASN A 397 -20.13 -5.20 20.16
CA ASN A 397 -20.49 -3.98 19.47
C ASN A 397 -21.87 -4.22 18.84
N ASN A 398 -22.87 -3.55 19.37
CA ASN A 398 -24.22 -3.68 18.86
C ASN A 398 -24.21 -3.12 17.44
N VAL A 399 -24.77 -3.86 16.48
CA VAL A 399 -24.84 -3.42 15.07
C VAL A 399 -25.49 -2.03 14.98
N TYR A 400 -26.45 -1.73 15.86
CA TYR A 400 -27.07 -0.41 15.95
C TYR A 400 -26.10 0.68 16.41
N GLU A 401 -25.22 0.39 17.36
CA GLU A 401 -24.23 1.34 17.86
C GLU A 401 -23.18 1.65 16.79
N MET A 402 -22.72 0.63 16.04
CA MET A 402 -21.84 0.81 14.89
C MET A 402 -22.47 1.67 13.78
N VAL A 403 -23.75 1.42 13.46
CA VAL A 403 -24.49 2.24 12.49
C VAL A 403 -24.67 3.66 13.01
N MET A 404 -24.98 3.86 14.30
CA MET A 404 -25.13 5.18 14.92
C MET A 404 -23.82 5.97 14.93
N GLU A 405 -22.69 5.34 15.28
CA GLU A 405 -21.37 6.01 15.23
C GLU A 405 -21.02 6.42 13.80
N ALA A 406 -21.22 5.53 12.81
CA ALA A 406 -20.96 5.83 11.40
C ALA A 406 -21.88 6.94 10.85
N THR A 407 -23.16 6.95 11.24
CA THR A 407 -24.13 7.97 10.80
C THR A 407 -23.99 9.30 11.54
N LYS A 408 -23.46 9.33 12.77
CA LYS A 408 -23.25 10.57 13.55
C LYS A 408 -22.26 11.51 12.85
N THR A 409 -21.15 10.98 12.33
CA THR A 409 -20.17 11.77 11.57
C THR A 409 -20.74 12.22 10.22
N LEU A 410 -21.56 11.39 9.57
CA LEU A 410 -22.23 11.73 8.31
C LEU A 410 -23.24 12.86 8.49
N SER A 411 -24.04 12.82 9.57
CA SER A 411 -25.02 13.84 9.92
C SER A 411 -24.36 15.20 10.15
N PHE A 412 -23.26 15.23 10.91
CA PHE A 412 -22.49 16.44 11.15
C PHE A 412 -21.86 17.00 9.86
N ARG A 413 -21.30 16.14 8.99
CA ARG A 413 -20.75 16.55 7.69
C ARG A 413 -21.84 17.08 6.76
N ALA A 414 -23.02 16.48 6.75
CA ALA A 414 -24.15 16.94 5.95
C ALA A 414 -24.62 18.34 6.41
N GLN A 415 -24.76 18.57 7.72
CA GLN A 415 -25.09 19.89 8.27
C GLN A 415 -24.00 20.93 7.99
N SER A 416 -22.73 20.57 8.11
CA SER A 416 -21.63 21.48 7.78
C SER A 416 -21.58 21.82 6.29
N LEU A 417 -21.92 20.87 5.41
CA LEU A 417 -21.99 21.09 3.97
C LEU A 417 -23.19 21.97 3.60
N GLU A 418 -24.33 21.73 4.24
CA GLU A 418 -25.54 22.57 4.12
C GLU A 418 -25.22 24.02 4.50
N PHE A 419 -24.57 24.25 5.65
CA PHE A 419 -24.16 25.58 6.08
C PHE A 419 -23.15 26.24 5.12
N GLN A 420 -22.19 25.48 4.58
CA GLN A 420 -21.24 25.99 3.60
C GLN A 420 -21.91 26.33 2.26
N LEU A 421 -22.89 25.53 1.84
CA LEU A 421 -23.68 25.78 0.63
C LEU A 421 -24.57 27.01 0.80
N GLU A 422 -25.24 27.18 1.95
CA GLU A 422 -26.02 28.39 2.24
C GLU A 422 -25.16 29.64 2.20
N LYS A 423 -23.94 29.58 2.77
CA LYS A 423 -22.99 30.69 2.71
C LYS A 423 -22.57 31.02 1.27
N LEU A 424 -22.23 30.02 0.45
CA LEU A 424 -21.85 30.21 -0.95
C LEU A 424 -23.01 30.69 -1.83
N ILE A 425 -24.25 30.32 -1.49
CA ILE A 425 -25.45 30.81 -2.18
C ILE A 425 -25.67 32.29 -1.85
N ASN A 426 -25.59 32.67 -0.58
CA ASN A 426 -25.74 34.07 -0.17
C ASN A 426 -24.64 34.98 -0.74
N GLU A 427 -23.37 34.53 -0.74
CA GLU A 427 -22.26 35.26 -1.37
C GLU A 427 -22.46 35.42 -2.89
N ASN A 428 -23.00 34.40 -3.57
CA ASN A 428 -23.31 34.50 -5.01
C ASN A 428 -24.52 35.39 -5.30
N GLU A 429 -25.52 35.44 -4.41
CA GLU A 429 -26.67 36.35 -4.55
C GLU A 429 -26.24 37.81 -4.37
N GLU A 430 -25.32 38.11 -3.43
CA GLU A 430 -24.71 39.44 -3.28
C GLU A 430 -23.91 39.85 -4.52
N ILE A 431 -23.10 38.95 -5.09
CA ILE A 431 -22.31 39.19 -6.32
C ILE A 431 -23.23 39.35 -7.55
N SER A 432 -24.34 38.63 -7.60
CA SER A 432 -25.30 38.70 -8.72
C SER A 432 -26.10 40.01 -8.69
N GLN A 433 -26.49 40.49 -7.51
CA GLN A 433 -27.13 41.79 -7.35
C GLN A 433 -26.21 42.95 -7.75
N GLN A 434 -24.90 42.85 -7.51
CA GLN A 434 -23.90 43.81 -7.99
C GLN A 434 -23.69 43.78 -9.52
N ARG A 435 -23.84 42.62 -10.17
CA ARG A 435 -23.72 42.51 -11.64
C ARG A 435 -24.94 43.03 -12.38
N ASP A 436 -26.14 42.84 -11.82
CA ASP A 436 -27.38 43.32 -12.44
C ASP A 436 -27.50 44.86 -12.36
N SER A 437 -26.89 45.51 -11.36
CA SER A 437 -26.77 46.97 -11.35
C SER A 437 -25.87 47.49 -12.47
N ASP A 438 -24.76 46.82 -12.78
CA ASP A 438 -23.81 47.25 -13.81
C ASP A 438 -24.31 46.96 -15.25
N ALA A 439 -25.10 45.90 -15.45
CA ALA A 439 -25.62 45.53 -16.77
C ALA A 439 -26.78 46.42 -17.25
N SER A 440 -27.49 47.09 -16.33
CA SER A 440 -28.58 48.01 -16.65
C SER A 440 -28.14 49.33 -17.31
N PHE A 441 -26.83 49.61 -17.34
CA PHE A 441 -26.28 50.86 -17.86
C PHE A 441 -25.99 50.84 -19.38
N PHE A 442 -26.01 49.68 -20.05
CA PHE A 442 -25.46 49.54 -21.41
C PHE A 442 -26.45 49.26 -22.56
N TYR A 443 -27.75 49.15 -22.31
CA TYR A 443 -28.73 48.89 -23.38
C TYR A 443 -29.97 49.77 -23.26
N ALA A 444 -29.81 51.05 -23.58
CA ALA A 444 -30.91 51.93 -23.95
C ALA A 444 -30.43 52.88 -25.05
N ASP A 445 -30.38 52.41 -26.30
CA ASP A 445 -30.59 53.26 -27.47
C ASP A 445 -30.71 52.47 -28.78
N SER A 446 -31.59 52.97 -29.65
CA SER A 446 -31.84 52.62 -31.05
C SER A 446 -32.93 51.58 -31.39
N PRO A 447 -34.08 52.02 -31.95
CA PRO A 447 -35.10 51.17 -32.54
C PRO A 447 -35.01 51.10 -34.09
N GLY A 448 -35.00 49.88 -34.64
CA GLY A 448 -35.65 49.56 -35.92
C GLY A 448 -34.80 49.49 -37.20
N SER A 449 -34.44 48.29 -37.63
CA SER A 449 -34.81 47.70 -38.95
C SER A 449 -34.38 46.22 -38.97
N TRP A 450 -35.30 45.27 -38.81
CA TRP A 450 -36.10 44.57 -39.84
C TRP A 450 -35.33 43.60 -40.75
N ALA A 451 -35.83 42.37 -40.72
CA ALA A 451 -35.89 41.40 -41.82
C ALA A 451 -34.59 40.98 -42.50
N LEU A 452 -33.97 39.93 -41.95
CA LEU A 452 -33.33 38.87 -42.73
C LEU A 452 -33.07 37.68 -41.80
N ARG A 453 -33.90 36.63 -41.98
CA ARG A 453 -33.74 35.22 -41.57
C ARG A 453 -35.05 34.66 -41.00
N GLN A 454 -36.08 34.62 -41.85
CA GLN A 454 -36.98 33.46 -41.83
C GLN A 454 -36.34 32.34 -42.65
N ASN A 455 -36.60 31.12 -42.18
CA ASN A 455 -36.42 29.84 -42.86
C ASN A 455 -34.98 29.37 -43.05
N LEU A 456 -34.50 28.57 -42.08
CA LEU A 456 -33.96 27.23 -42.33
C LEU A 456 -33.68 26.53 -40.99
N PHE A 457 -34.28 25.34 -40.84
CA PHE A 457 -34.04 24.29 -39.83
C PHE A 457 -34.48 24.54 -38.37
N TYR A 458 -35.71 24.12 -38.06
CA TYR A 458 -36.01 22.99 -37.15
C TYR A 458 -37.54 22.77 -37.07
N PRO A 459 -38.07 21.58 -37.41
CA PRO A 459 -39.26 21.08 -36.75
C PRO A 459 -38.88 19.97 -35.76
N ARG A 460 -39.33 20.20 -34.54
CA ARG A 460 -39.59 19.27 -33.43
C ARG A 460 -39.63 17.78 -33.82
N TYR A 461 -38.71 17.02 -33.23
CA TYR A 461 -38.99 15.66 -32.76
C TYR A 461 -38.86 15.66 -31.23
N PHE A 462 -39.97 15.93 -30.55
CA PHE A 462 -40.25 15.33 -29.26
C PHE A 462 -41.13 14.12 -29.55
N TYR A 463 -40.63 12.95 -29.17
CA TYR A 463 -41.41 11.74 -28.99
C TYR A 463 -42.47 12.04 -27.92
N ASP A 464 -43.73 12.05 -28.33
CA ASP A 464 -44.87 11.64 -27.52
C ASP A 464 -45.89 11.00 -28.46
N ASP A 465 -45.78 9.68 -28.58
CA ASP A 465 -46.87 8.79 -28.95
C ASP A 465 -47.13 7.90 -27.73
N TYR A 466 -48.19 8.20 -26.97
CA TYR A 466 -49.29 7.25 -26.81
C TYR A 466 -50.57 7.93 -26.26
N VAL A 467 -51.37 8.41 -27.21
CA VAL A 467 -52.81 8.13 -27.36
C VAL A 467 -53.82 8.80 -26.42
N GLN A 468 -54.54 9.75 -27.04
CA GLN A 468 -55.99 9.87 -26.95
C GLN A 468 -56.71 8.51 -27.04
N ALA A 469 -57.15 7.99 -25.91
CA ALA A 469 -58.44 7.33 -25.73
C ALA A 469 -58.71 7.46 -24.22
N THR A 470 -59.51 8.39 -23.72
CA THR A 470 -60.90 8.67 -24.05
C THR A 470 -61.26 10.04 -23.49
N GLY A 471 -62.04 10.83 -24.23
CA GLY A 471 -62.34 12.22 -23.92
C GLY A 471 -63.23 12.51 -22.69
N ARG A 472 -63.46 13.82 -22.51
CA ARG A 472 -64.15 14.58 -21.43
C ARG A 472 -63.16 15.02 -20.34
N GLY A 473 -62.67 16.27 -20.30
CA GLY A 473 -63.41 17.54 -20.25
C GLY A 473 -64.09 17.64 -18.88
N ILE A 474 -63.71 18.52 -17.95
CA ILE A 474 -64.15 19.93 -17.95
C ILE A 474 -63.58 20.68 -16.71
N LEU A 475 -63.10 21.91 -16.97
CA LEU A 475 -63.04 23.15 -16.15
C LEU A 475 -62.20 23.28 -14.86
N VAL A 476 -61.23 24.19 -14.96
CA VAL A 476 -60.65 25.11 -13.94
C VAL A 476 -61.57 26.36 -13.89
N PRO A 477 -61.85 27.05 -12.75
CA PRO A 477 -60.98 28.09 -12.13
C PRO A 477 -61.00 28.12 -10.57
N SER A 478 -59.89 28.44 -9.86
CA SER A 478 -59.46 29.78 -9.37
C SER A 478 -60.61 30.66 -8.82
N SER A 479 -60.57 31.36 -7.68
CA SER A 479 -59.50 31.96 -6.86
C SER A 479 -60.11 32.46 -5.53
N ASP A 480 -59.24 32.94 -4.64
CA ASP A 480 -59.45 34.03 -3.67
C ASP A 480 -59.51 33.77 -2.14
N THR A 481 -58.32 33.95 -1.53
CA THR A 481 -57.92 34.98 -0.54
C THR A 481 -58.76 35.31 0.71
N ILE A 482 -58.02 35.47 1.83
CA ILE A 482 -58.23 36.34 3.04
C ILE A 482 -58.62 35.64 4.37
N TYR A 483 -57.60 35.35 5.17
CA TYR A 483 -57.29 35.91 6.52
C TYR A 483 -58.28 35.83 7.72
N VAL A 484 -57.72 35.37 8.87
CA VAL A 484 -57.89 35.82 10.28
C VAL A 484 -58.58 34.89 11.33
N ARG A 485 -57.75 34.54 12.34
CA ARG A 485 -57.97 34.32 13.81
C ARG A 485 -58.61 33.04 14.41
N ASN A 486 -57.76 32.41 15.23
CA ASN A 486 -57.86 32.10 16.67
C ASN A 486 -58.97 31.22 17.28
N LYS A 487 -58.47 30.30 18.12
CA LYS A 487 -58.89 29.86 19.48
C LYS A 487 -59.83 28.64 19.66
N MET A 488 -59.22 27.67 20.37
CA MET A 488 -59.68 26.97 21.60
C MET A 488 -60.74 25.84 21.58
N SER A 489 -60.30 24.71 22.19
CA SER A 489 -60.98 23.85 23.21
C SER A 489 -62.15 22.96 22.74
N THR A 490 -62.50 21.80 23.29
CA THR A 490 -62.07 20.93 24.40
C THR A 490 -62.90 19.61 24.34
N THR A 491 -62.27 18.46 24.68
CA THR A 491 -62.78 17.28 25.45
C THR A 491 -64.15 16.59 25.20
N PHE A 492 -64.16 15.23 25.11
CA PHE A 492 -64.75 14.23 26.06
C PHE A 492 -65.16 12.87 25.39
N ASN A 493 -64.41 11.79 25.69
CA ASN A 493 -64.77 10.49 26.32
C ASN A 493 -66.15 9.79 26.12
N ILE A 494 -66.15 8.48 25.75
CA ILE A 494 -66.66 7.28 26.53
C ILE A 494 -66.86 5.98 25.66
N CYS A 495 -66.24 4.90 26.17
CA CYS A 495 -66.51 3.42 26.26
C CYS A 495 -67.08 2.47 25.17
N ALA A 496 -66.45 1.25 25.22
CA ALA A 496 -66.95 -0.14 25.08
C ALA A 496 -67.14 -0.74 23.66
N GLU A 497 -66.88 -2.01 23.31
CA GLU A 497 -66.12 -3.19 23.81
C GLU A 497 -66.24 -4.29 22.69
N VAL A 498 -65.38 -5.35 22.69
CA VAL A 498 -65.57 -6.71 22.08
C VAL A 498 -64.95 -7.11 20.68
N THR A 499 -63.87 -7.93 20.78
CA THR A 499 -63.36 -9.14 20.04
C THR A 499 -62.89 -9.20 18.55
N VAL A 500 -61.55 -9.30 18.36
CA VAL A 500 -60.64 -10.34 17.72
C VAL A 500 -61.07 -11.14 16.44
N PRO A 501 -60.19 -11.61 15.49
CA PRO A 501 -58.73 -11.46 15.23
C PRO A 501 -58.34 -11.05 13.78
N GLY A 502 -57.09 -10.61 13.56
CA GLY A 502 -56.43 -10.70 12.24
C GLY A 502 -55.55 -9.51 11.86
N ARG A 503 -54.34 -9.83 11.38
CA ARG A 503 -53.32 -8.96 10.74
C ARG A 503 -53.80 -7.56 10.32
N ALA A 504 -53.61 -6.56 11.19
CA ALA A 504 -53.38 -5.13 10.88
C ALA A 504 -53.47 -4.28 12.16
N ALA A 505 -52.48 -4.35 13.06
CA ALA A 505 -52.46 -3.48 14.26
C ALA A 505 -51.05 -3.26 14.85
N GLN A 506 -50.06 -2.95 14.01
CA GLN A 506 -48.81 -2.30 14.44
C GLN A 506 -48.52 -1.05 13.59
N GLN A 507 -49.57 -0.29 13.26
CA GLN A 507 -49.45 1.05 12.68
C GLN A 507 -50.20 2.14 13.46
N LEU A 508 -50.75 1.83 14.65
CA LEU A 508 -51.57 2.78 15.43
C LEU A 508 -51.02 3.14 16.82
N VAL A 509 -49.80 2.71 17.17
CA VAL A 509 -49.11 3.16 18.40
C VAL A 509 -48.03 4.22 18.14
N ALA A 510 -47.54 4.36 16.90
CA ALA A 510 -46.60 5.43 16.54
C ALA A 510 -47.28 6.79 16.25
N HIS A 511 -48.58 6.78 15.94
CA HIS A 511 -49.29 7.97 15.46
C HIS A 511 -49.80 8.90 16.58
N ARG A 512 -49.71 8.49 17.85
CA ARG A 512 -50.11 9.30 19.02
C ARG A 512 -48.94 9.96 19.76
N TRP A 513 -47.69 9.55 19.48
CA TRP A 513 -46.49 10.21 20.00
C TRP A 513 -45.96 11.31 19.05
N LEU A 514 -46.34 11.26 17.76
CA LEU A 514 -45.93 12.21 16.72
C LEU A 514 -46.81 13.46 16.59
N ASN A 515 -47.91 13.58 17.35
CA ASN A 515 -48.80 14.74 17.28
C ASN A 515 -48.47 15.86 18.29
N ASP A 516 -47.47 15.67 19.16
CA ASP A 516 -47.08 16.68 20.17
C ASP A 516 -45.81 17.47 19.83
N ASN A 517 -45.24 17.34 18.63
CA ASN A 517 -44.09 18.15 18.20
C ASN A 517 -44.26 18.70 16.78
N ALA A 518 -44.87 19.88 16.68
CA ALA A 518 -45.16 20.61 15.46
C ALA A 518 -43.97 21.44 14.93
N SER A 519 -42.80 20.85 14.72
CA SER A 519 -41.61 21.54 14.18
C SER A 519 -40.93 20.86 12.98
N LEU A 520 -41.53 19.82 12.39
CA LEU A 520 -40.89 19.01 11.33
C LEU A 520 -41.66 18.94 9.99
N ARG A 521 -42.64 19.82 9.75
CA ARG A 521 -43.40 19.86 8.48
C ARG A 521 -42.93 20.97 7.54
N THR A 522 -41.68 20.97 7.10
CA THR A 522 -41.22 21.90 6.03
C THR A 522 -40.01 21.46 5.18
N PRO A 523 -39.62 20.16 5.09
CA PRO A 523 -38.79 19.75 3.93
C PRO A 523 -39.35 18.61 3.08
N LEU A 524 -40.39 17.89 3.52
CA LEU A 524 -40.84 16.67 2.84
C LEU A 524 -41.78 16.88 1.64
N GLN A 525 -42.16 18.12 1.32
CA GLN A 525 -42.92 18.47 0.11
C GLN A 525 -42.12 19.17 -0.99
N ARG A 526 -40.83 19.48 -0.78
CA ARG A 526 -39.94 20.07 -1.81
C ARG A 526 -39.03 19.06 -2.53
N ALA A 527 -39.15 17.77 -2.23
CA ALA A 527 -38.33 16.71 -2.85
C ALA A 527 -39.01 16.07 -4.08
N LYS A 528 -39.71 16.85 -4.90
CA LYS A 528 -39.98 16.48 -6.30
C LYS A 528 -39.34 17.54 -7.18
N THR A 529 -38.46 17.08 -8.06
CA THR A 529 -37.68 17.88 -9.03
C THR A 529 -36.55 18.73 -8.44
N LYS A 530 -35.33 18.17 -8.45
CA LYS A 530 -34.16 18.81 -9.07
C LYS A 530 -32.99 17.84 -9.03
N VAL A 531 -32.59 17.42 -10.23
CA VAL A 531 -31.35 16.71 -10.54
C VAL A 531 -30.20 17.61 -10.12
N VAL A 532 -29.41 17.20 -9.13
CA VAL A 532 -28.18 17.88 -8.75
C VAL A 532 -27.04 17.29 -9.59
N ASP A 533 -26.53 18.11 -10.49
CA ASP A 533 -25.35 17.87 -11.32
C ASP A 533 -24.11 17.79 -10.40
N MET A 534 -23.68 16.56 -10.04
CA MET A 534 -22.60 16.28 -9.08
C MET A 534 -21.23 16.24 -9.79
N ARG A 535 -20.65 17.42 -10.05
CA ARG A 535 -19.31 17.58 -10.65
C ARG A 535 -18.22 17.72 -9.58
N SER A 536 -17.77 16.61 -8.99
CA SER A 536 -16.53 16.59 -8.20
C SER A 536 -16.00 15.15 -8.00
N PRO A 537 -14.97 14.71 -8.75
CA PRO A 537 -14.45 13.34 -8.68
C PRO A 537 -13.62 13.04 -7.41
N LEU A 538 -13.08 14.06 -6.74
CA LEU A 538 -12.31 13.91 -5.50
C LEU A 538 -13.19 13.55 -4.30
N LEU A 539 -14.44 14.03 -4.29
CA LEU A 539 -15.40 13.71 -3.24
C LEU A 539 -15.83 12.22 -3.30
N TRP A 540 -15.92 11.65 -4.50
CA TRP A 540 -16.25 10.22 -4.71
C TRP A 540 -15.14 9.29 -4.23
N ILE A 541 -13.88 9.64 -4.46
CA ILE A 541 -12.73 8.84 -4.02
C ILE A 541 -12.61 8.89 -2.49
N ALA A 542 -12.79 10.07 -1.89
CA ALA A 542 -12.74 10.22 -0.43
C ALA A 542 -13.92 9.56 0.30
N LEU A 543 -15.14 9.64 -0.26
CA LEU A 543 -16.30 8.93 0.31
C LEU A 543 -16.13 7.41 0.19
N ALA A 544 -15.69 6.91 -0.98
CA ALA A 544 -15.47 5.49 -1.21
C ALA A 544 -14.36 4.92 -0.31
N GLN A 545 -13.28 5.67 -0.08
CA GLN A 545 -12.20 5.30 0.84
C GLN A 545 -12.66 5.28 2.31
N SER A 546 -13.58 6.16 2.71
CA SER A 546 -14.09 6.21 4.09
C SER A 546 -15.15 5.16 4.41
N LEU A 547 -16.00 4.78 3.43
CA LEU A 547 -16.94 3.66 3.56
C LEU A 547 -16.23 2.31 3.48
N ALA A 548 -15.11 2.22 2.75
CA ALA A 548 -14.27 1.02 2.67
C ALA A 548 -13.62 0.63 4.00
N ALA A 549 -13.04 1.62 4.70
CA ALA A 549 -12.29 1.37 5.92
C ALA A 549 -13.18 0.97 7.12
N THR A 550 -14.47 1.31 7.08
CA THR A 550 -15.41 1.06 8.18
C THR A 550 -16.07 -0.32 8.13
N GLN A 551 -16.02 -1.04 7.00
CA GLN A 551 -16.60 -2.39 6.86
C GLN A 551 -15.61 -3.55 6.94
N LEU A 552 -14.29 -3.29 6.94
CA LEU A 552 -13.26 -4.34 6.98
C LEU A 552 -12.82 -4.77 8.38
N SER A 553 -13.23 -4.09 9.45
CA SER A 553 -12.82 -4.42 10.84
C SER A 553 -13.89 -5.17 11.65
N ALA A 554 -15.06 -5.45 11.07
CA ALA A 554 -16.17 -6.07 11.78
C ALA A 554 -16.97 -6.98 10.85
N THR A 555 -16.40 -8.14 10.56
CA THR A 555 -17.10 -9.42 10.41
C THR A 555 -16.02 -10.43 10.07
N THR A 556 -15.87 -11.48 10.88
CA THR A 556 -15.47 -12.78 10.36
C THR A 556 -16.56 -13.17 9.37
N LEU A 557 -16.42 -12.70 8.12
CA LEU A 557 -17.27 -13.10 7.03
C LEU A 557 -17.15 -14.62 6.96
N ALA A 558 -18.24 -15.33 7.22
CA ALA A 558 -18.37 -16.72 6.81
C ALA A 558 -17.94 -16.79 5.32
N PRO A 559 -17.16 -17.82 4.91
CA PRO A 559 -16.56 -17.85 3.58
C PRO A 559 -17.63 -17.58 2.51
N PRO A 560 -17.47 -16.58 1.63
CA PRO A 560 -18.60 -16.04 0.88
C PRO A 560 -19.11 -16.94 -0.25
N TYR A 561 -18.56 -18.13 -0.42
CA TYR A 561 -19.01 -19.15 -1.37
C TYR A 561 -18.85 -20.52 -0.71
N THR A 562 -19.95 -21.26 -0.51
CA THR A 562 -19.83 -22.70 -0.33
C THR A 562 -19.39 -23.28 -1.67
N GLY A 563 -18.14 -23.72 -1.75
CA GLY A 563 -17.66 -24.45 -2.92
C GLY A 563 -18.60 -25.64 -3.18
N ARG A 564 -19.14 -25.73 -4.39
CA ARG A 564 -20.02 -26.83 -4.79
C ARG A 564 -19.37 -27.59 -5.94
N CYS A 565 -18.99 -28.82 -5.64
CA CYS A 565 -18.47 -29.75 -6.62
C CYS A 565 -19.59 -30.55 -7.28
N LEU A 566 -19.73 -30.45 -8.59
CA LEU A 566 -20.76 -31.15 -9.37
C LEU A 566 -20.37 -32.59 -9.71
N VAL A 567 -19.13 -33.00 -9.45
CA VAL A 567 -18.66 -34.37 -9.68
C VAL A 567 -19.51 -35.34 -8.85
N GLY A 568 -20.10 -36.34 -9.51
CA GLY A 568 -21.00 -37.33 -8.90
C GLY A 568 -22.48 -36.93 -8.88
N GLU A 569 -22.87 -35.73 -9.35
CA GLU A 569 -24.27 -35.28 -9.40
C GLU A 569 -24.98 -35.57 -10.75
N GLY A 570 -24.34 -36.35 -11.64
CA GLY A 570 -24.81 -36.66 -13.00
C GLY A 570 -24.08 -35.88 -14.10
N SER A 571 -24.08 -36.38 -15.35
CA SER A 571 -23.37 -35.72 -16.45
C SER A 571 -24.11 -34.46 -16.92
N ILE A 572 -23.41 -33.33 -16.87
CA ILE A 572 -23.85 -32.05 -17.46
C ILE A 572 -23.28 -31.83 -18.88
N TYR A 573 -22.58 -32.84 -19.41
CA TYR A 573 -21.99 -32.87 -20.73
C TYR A 573 -22.73 -33.90 -21.63
N PRO A 574 -22.98 -33.58 -22.92
CA PRO A 574 -22.61 -32.35 -23.60
C PRO A 574 -23.52 -31.17 -23.22
N PRO A 575 -22.98 -29.94 -23.17
CA PRO A 575 -23.80 -28.75 -22.90
C PRO A 575 -24.77 -28.45 -24.04
N PRO A 576 -25.81 -27.63 -23.78
CA PRO A 576 -26.85 -27.35 -24.76
C PRO A 576 -26.28 -26.71 -26.03
N PRO A 577 -26.86 -26.97 -27.23
CA PRO A 577 -26.32 -26.52 -28.51
C PRO A 577 -26.05 -25.01 -28.60
N ARG A 578 -26.84 -24.19 -27.89
CA ARG A 578 -26.68 -22.73 -27.79
C ARG A 578 -25.34 -22.28 -27.19
N ALA A 579 -24.65 -23.16 -26.46
CA ALA A 579 -23.34 -22.89 -25.88
C ALA A 579 -22.20 -23.12 -26.88
N LYS A 580 -22.45 -23.79 -28.02
CA LYS A 580 -21.40 -24.09 -29.01
C LYS A 580 -20.88 -22.82 -29.69
N VAL A 581 -19.58 -22.82 -29.95
CA VAL A 581 -18.86 -21.71 -30.57
C VAL A 581 -18.70 -21.94 -32.07
N ALA A 582 -18.80 -20.87 -32.86
CA ALA A 582 -18.64 -20.91 -34.32
C ALA A 582 -17.17 -21.08 -34.73
N TRP A 583 -16.94 -21.84 -35.81
CA TRP A 583 -15.62 -22.05 -36.42
C TRP A 583 -15.38 -21.09 -37.58
N HIS A 584 -14.16 -20.56 -37.62
CA HIS A 584 -13.66 -19.71 -38.70
C HIS A 584 -12.29 -20.22 -39.15
N VAL A 585 -11.93 -19.97 -40.40
CA VAL A 585 -10.63 -20.39 -40.96
C VAL A 585 -9.77 -19.15 -41.15
N VAL A 586 -8.52 -19.20 -40.67
CA VAL A 586 -7.49 -18.20 -40.96
C VAL A 586 -6.37 -18.87 -41.74
N GLN A 587 -6.11 -18.35 -42.94
CA GLN A 587 -5.07 -18.85 -43.85
C GLN A 587 -3.77 -18.08 -43.62
N LEU A 588 -2.72 -18.78 -43.16
CA LEU A 588 -1.41 -18.20 -42.87
C LEU A 588 -0.61 -17.88 -44.15
N ASP A 589 -0.96 -18.51 -45.27
CA ASP A 589 -0.43 -18.27 -46.61
C ASP A 589 -0.92 -16.96 -47.24
N LEU A 590 -2.06 -16.42 -46.79
CA LEU A 590 -2.52 -15.10 -47.22
C LEU A 590 -1.64 -13.98 -46.63
N PRO A 591 -1.54 -12.84 -47.33
CA PRO A 591 -0.96 -11.62 -46.78
C PRO A 591 -1.62 -11.27 -45.44
N PRO A 592 -0.87 -10.80 -44.43
CA PRO A 592 -1.41 -10.46 -43.10
C PRO A 592 -2.66 -9.58 -43.14
N ALA A 593 -2.70 -8.61 -44.05
CA ALA A 593 -3.82 -7.69 -44.24
C ALA A 593 -5.13 -8.35 -44.74
N GLU A 594 -5.10 -9.62 -45.17
CA GLU A 594 -6.29 -10.31 -45.68
C GLU A 594 -6.84 -11.36 -44.69
N ARG A 595 -6.01 -11.79 -43.72
CA ARG A 595 -6.27 -12.95 -42.86
C ARG A 595 -7.53 -12.84 -42.01
N TRP A 596 -7.88 -11.62 -41.59
CA TRP A 596 -8.95 -11.37 -40.63
C TRP A 596 -10.17 -10.66 -41.21
N LEU A 597 -10.18 -10.34 -42.51
CA LEU A 597 -11.23 -9.50 -43.12
C LEU A 597 -12.64 -10.08 -42.92
N THR A 598 -12.82 -11.38 -43.16
CA THR A 598 -14.12 -12.06 -43.07
C THR A 598 -14.65 -12.10 -41.64
N ILE A 599 -13.78 -12.39 -40.67
CA ILE A 599 -14.10 -12.43 -39.25
C ILE A 599 -14.39 -11.01 -38.74
N ALA A 600 -13.53 -10.04 -39.06
CA ALA A 600 -13.69 -8.65 -38.67
C ALA A 600 -15.00 -8.05 -39.19
N ALA A 601 -15.38 -8.33 -40.45
CA ALA A 601 -16.66 -7.90 -41.01
C ALA A 601 -17.85 -8.53 -40.26
N SER A 602 -17.79 -9.83 -39.96
CA SER A 602 -18.88 -10.56 -39.28
C SER A 602 -19.12 -10.10 -37.85
N TYR A 603 -18.06 -9.67 -37.15
CA TYR A 603 -18.10 -9.25 -35.74
C TYR A 603 -17.92 -7.74 -35.55
N LYS A 604 -18.05 -6.95 -36.61
CA LYS A 604 -17.85 -5.48 -36.59
C LYS A 604 -18.61 -4.78 -35.47
N ALA A 605 -19.89 -5.11 -35.29
CA ALA A 605 -20.72 -4.48 -34.26
C ALA A 605 -20.26 -4.84 -32.83
N GLN A 606 -19.80 -6.06 -32.62
CA GLN A 606 -19.32 -6.55 -31.32
C GLN A 606 -17.95 -5.95 -31.00
N ILE A 607 -17.05 -5.88 -31.99
CA ILE A 607 -15.73 -5.25 -31.86
C ILE A 607 -15.88 -3.76 -31.51
N ALA A 608 -16.77 -3.04 -32.20
CA ALA A 608 -17.06 -1.64 -31.86
C ALA A 608 -17.66 -1.48 -30.45
N ARG A 609 -18.52 -2.42 -30.01
CA ARG A 609 -19.10 -2.38 -28.66
C ARG A 609 -18.09 -2.62 -27.55
N ILE A 610 -17.12 -3.52 -27.73
CA ILE A 610 -16.11 -3.75 -26.69
C ILE A 610 -15.21 -2.53 -26.53
N THR A 611 -14.77 -1.91 -27.62
CA THR A 611 -13.92 -0.73 -27.54
C THR A 611 -14.69 0.47 -26.99
N GLN A 612 -15.96 0.65 -27.39
CA GLN A 612 -16.84 1.66 -26.80
C GLN A 612 -17.09 1.42 -25.30
N ALA A 613 -17.26 0.17 -24.86
CA ALA A 613 -17.41 -0.15 -23.45
C ALA A 613 -16.15 0.24 -22.67
N ILE A 614 -14.95 -0.03 -23.20
CA ILE A 614 -13.68 0.40 -22.60
C ILE A 614 -13.60 1.93 -22.55
N LYS A 615 -13.97 2.65 -23.63
CA LYS A 615 -14.00 4.12 -23.66
C LYS A 615 -14.92 4.70 -22.59
N ASN A 616 -16.17 4.25 -22.53
CA ASN A 616 -17.17 4.71 -21.56
C ASN A 616 -16.75 4.45 -20.10
N LEU A 617 -15.93 3.43 -19.84
CA LEU A 617 -15.40 3.16 -18.50
C LEU A 617 -14.29 4.14 -18.11
N THR A 618 -13.50 4.61 -19.08
CA THR A 618 -12.40 5.54 -18.86
C THR A 618 -12.82 7.02 -18.86
N GLU A 619 -13.96 7.33 -19.48
CA GLU A 619 -14.48 8.68 -19.65
C GLU A 619 -14.73 9.43 -18.32
N PRO A 620 -15.37 8.84 -17.28
CA PRO A 620 -15.65 9.52 -16.02
C PRO A 620 -14.40 9.82 -15.19
N ILE A 621 -13.33 9.04 -15.38
CA ILE A 621 -12.09 9.13 -14.59
C ILE A 621 -11.13 10.15 -15.23
N MET A 622 -11.14 10.28 -16.56
CA MET A 622 -10.08 10.97 -17.30
C MET A 622 -10.58 12.04 -18.30
N HIS A 623 -11.87 12.40 -18.23
CA HIS A 623 -12.48 13.49 -19.00
C HIS A 623 -12.21 13.40 -20.52
N GLY A 624 -12.27 12.19 -21.10
CA GLY A 624 -12.03 11.96 -22.53
C GLY A 624 -10.56 12.07 -23.00
N LYS A 625 -9.61 12.48 -22.15
CA LYS A 625 -8.19 12.60 -22.58
C LYS A 625 -7.54 11.26 -22.96
N ILE A 626 -8.02 10.15 -22.38
CA ILE A 626 -7.56 8.81 -22.76
C ILE A 626 -8.03 8.45 -24.17
N THR A 627 -9.23 8.84 -24.60
CA THR A 627 -9.70 8.50 -25.93
C THR A 627 -8.85 9.20 -26.99
N ASP A 628 -8.51 10.46 -26.78
CA ASP A 628 -7.61 11.20 -27.67
C ASP A 628 -6.20 10.61 -27.65
N PHE A 629 -5.71 10.18 -26.48
CA PHE A 629 -4.41 9.52 -26.35
C PHE A 629 -4.37 8.17 -27.06
N VAL A 630 -5.39 7.34 -26.89
CA VAL A 630 -5.53 6.03 -27.52
C VAL A 630 -5.59 6.20 -29.04
N ASP A 631 -6.45 7.07 -29.52
CA ASP A 631 -6.69 7.24 -30.96
C ASP A 631 -5.47 7.86 -31.67
N THR A 632 -4.69 8.70 -30.96
CA THR A 632 -3.51 9.37 -31.54
C THR A 632 -2.21 8.60 -31.32
N TYR A 633 -1.88 8.22 -30.08
CA TYR A 633 -0.57 7.65 -29.74
C TYR A 633 -0.54 6.13 -29.87
N LEU A 634 -1.57 5.39 -29.45
CA LEU A 634 -1.58 3.92 -29.62
C LEU A 634 -1.70 3.52 -31.08
N ALA A 635 -2.29 4.36 -31.94
CA ALA A 635 -2.27 4.15 -33.39
C ALA A 635 -0.83 4.08 -33.94
N THR A 636 0.07 4.95 -33.48
CA THR A 636 1.50 4.92 -33.88
C THR A 636 2.24 3.68 -33.38
N TRP A 637 1.72 2.99 -32.36
CA TRP A 637 2.34 1.77 -31.88
C TRP A 637 2.16 0.61 -32.84
N ALA A 638 1.10 0.63 -33.68
CA ALA A 638 0.89 -0.38 -34.70
C ALA A 638 2.12 -0.54 -35.63
N ASP A 639 2.84 0.56 -35.91
CA ASP A 639 4.05 0.56 -36.73
C ASP A 639 5.27 -0.05 -36.02
N LYS A 640 5.27 -0.04 -34.67
CA LYS A 640 6.32 -0.67 -33.85
C LYS A 640 6.05 -2.15 -33.59
N LEU A 641 4.82 -2.62 -33.81
CA LEU A 641 4.47 -4.01 -33.56
C LEU A 641 5.22 -4.93 -34.52
N PRO A 642 5.69 -6.10 -34.06
CA PRO A 642 6.42 -7.02 -34.91
C PRO A 642 5.56 -7.51 -36.08
N TYR A 643 6.17 -7.68 -37.26
CA TYR A 643 5.53 -8.36 -38.37
C TYR A 643 5.23 -9.82 -37.98
N PRO A 644 4.02 -10.37 -38.24
CA PRO A 644 2.93 -9.82 -39.06
C PRO A 644 1.80 -9.10 -38.29
N TYR A 645 1.93 -8.90 -36.99
CA TYR A 645 0.81 -8.55 -36.10
C TYR A 645 0.25 -7.14 -36.33
N GLY A 646 1.10 -6.15 -36.62
CA GLY A 646 0.66 -4.77 -36.89
C GLY A 646 -0.27 -4.67 -38.11
N GLU A 647 0.05 -5.38 -39.19
CA GLU A 647 -0.76 -5.40 -40.43
C GLU A 647 -2.10 -6.12 -40.24
N GLU A 648 -2.13 -7.20 -39.46
CA GLU A 648 -3.39 -7.87 -39.11
C GLU A 648 -4.32 -6.94 -38.30
N ILE A 649 -3.78 -6.22 -37.32
CA ILE A 649 -4.53 -5.24 -36.51
C ILE A 649 -5.05 -4.09 -37.38
N ARG A 650 -4.23 -3.59 -38.30
CA ARG A 650 -4.61 -2.53 -39.25
C ARG A 650 -5.75 -2.96 -40.16
N SER A 651 -5.70 -4.19 -40.67
CA SER A 651 -6.79 -4.78 -41.44
C SER A 651 -8.09 -4.85 -40.64
N ILE A 652 -8.04 -5.30 -39.37
CA ILE A 652 -9.22 -5.38 -38.51
C ILE A 652 -9.82 -3.99 -38.27
N ALA A 653 -8.98 -2.98 -37.98
CA ALA A 653 -9.42 -1.59 -37.82
C ALA A 653 -10.14 -1.08 -39.08
N ASN A 654 -9.55 -1.28 -40.26
CA ASN A 654 -10.14 -0.85 -41.54
C ASN A 654 -11.46 -1.57 -41.84
N ALA A 655 -11.53 -2.89 -41.65
CA ALA A 655 -12.74 -3.68 -41.93
C ALA A 655 -13.90 -3.34 -40.97
N THR A 656 -13.59 -3.06 -39.71
CA THR A 656 -14.60 -2.72 -38.70
C THR A 656 -14.97 -1.25 -38.71
N GLY A 657 -14.11 -0.35 -39.22
CA GLY A 657 -14.27 1.09 -39.09
C GLY A 657 -14.01 1.60 -37.66
N VAL A 658 -13.39 0.79 -36.81
CA VAL A 658 -12.96 1.17 -35.45
C VAL A 658 -11.57 1.81 -35.54
N PRO A 659 -11.30 2.92 -34.85
CA PRO A 659 -9.99 3.56 -34.82
C PRO A 659 -8.84 2.60 -34.49
N LEU A 660 -7.72 2.73 -35.20
CA LEU A 660 -6.58 1.82 -35.08
C LEU A 660 -6.06 1.69 -33.65
N GLY A 661 -5.95 2.81 -32.93
CA GLY A 661 -5.49 2.84 -31.55
C GLY A 661 -6.36 2.01 -30.60
N GLU A 662 -7.67 1.96 -30.83
CA GLU A 662 -8.59 1.15 -30.03
C GLU A 662 -8.40 -0.36 -30.29
N VAL A 663 -8.18 -0.75 -31.54
CA VAL A 663 -7.95 -2.16 -31.91
C VAL A 663 -6.57 -2.62 -31.39
N VAL A 664 -5.57 -1.74 -31.41
CA VAL A 664 -4.27 -1.95 -30.76
C VAL A 664 -4.47 -2.15 -29.25
N LEU A 665 -5.20 -1.24 -28.59
CA LEU A 665 -5.51 -1.36 -27.17
C LEU A 665 -6.18 -2.69 -26.86
N TYR A 666 -7.21 -3.08 -27.63
CA TYR A 666 -7.91 -4.34 -27.46
C TYR A 666 -6.98 -5.57 -27.54
N ASN A 667 -6.00 -5.56 -28.43
CA ASN A 667 -5.04 -6.66 -28.59
C ASN A 667 -3.94 -6.67 -27.52
N ILE A 668 -3.64 -5.53 -26.90
CA ILE A 668 -2.66 -5.39 -25.81
C ILE A 668 -3.32 -5.64 -24.44
N PHE A 669 -4.61 -5.40 -24.33
CA PHE A 669 -5.37 -5.39 -23.07
C PHE A 669 -5.27 -6.72 -22.28
N TYR A 670 -5.08 -7.84 -22.97
CA TYR A 670 -4.90 -9.14 -22.32
C TYR A 670 -3.69 -9.18 -21.39
N GLU A 671 -2.59 -8.49 -21.73
CA GLU A 671 -1.35 -8.47 -20.93
C GLU A 671 -1.50 -7.73 -19.59
N LEU A 672 -2.68 -7.17 -19.31
CA LEU A 672 -2.93 -6.31 -18.15
C LEU A 672 -4.02 -6.87 -17.21
N PHE A 673 -5.04 -7.58 -17.72
CA PHE A 673 -6.24 -7.90 -16.92
C PHE A 673 -6.93 -9.23 -17.30
N THR A 674 -6.42 -10.39 -16.86
CA THR A 674 -7.16 -11.66 -16.96
C THR A 674 -7.07 -12.56 -15.74
N ALA A 675 -8.10 -13.40 -15.55
CA ALA A 675 -8.14 -14.46 -14.55
C ALA A 675 -8.45 -15.79 -15.26
N CYS A 676 -7.89 -16.90 -14.83
CA CYS A 676 -7.84 -18.11 -15.64
C CYS A 676 -7.71 -19.35 -14.75
N THR A 677 -8.43 -20.42 -15.08
CA THR A 677 -8.21 -21.76 -14.52
C THR A 677 -7.89 -22.72 -15.65
N SER A 678 -6.78 -23.46 -15.55
CA SER A 678 -6.37 -24.48 -16.52
C SER A 678 -6.02 -25.78 -15.78
N VAL A 679 -6.37 -26.91 -16.40
CA VAL A 679 -6.09 -28.27 -15.93
C VAL A 679 -5.44 -29.06 -17.06
N VAL A 680 -4.42 -29.84 -16.72
CA VAL A 680 -3.90 -30.94 -17.53
C VAL A 680 -3.98 -32.20 -16.68
N ALA A 681 -4.55 -33.27 -17.21
CA ALA A 681 -4.76 -34.51 -16.47
C ALA A 681 -4.57 -35.73 -17.37
N GLU A 682 -3.95 -36.77 -16.81
CA GLU A 682 -3.77 -38.07 -17.42
C GLU A 682 -4.80 -39.04 -16.83
N ASN A 683 -5.45 -39.82 -17.71
CA ASN A 683 -6.34 -40.89 -17.28
C ASN A 683 -5.56 -42.21 -17.09
N ASP A 684 -6.22 -43.24 -16.56
CA ASP A 684 -5.59 -44.55 -16.32
C ASP A 684 -5.13 -45.27 -17.60
N ASN A 685 -5.60 -44.83 -18.78
CA ASN A 685 -5.17 -45.37 -20.08
C ASN A 685 -3.92 -44.66 -20.63
N GLY A 686 -3.40 -43.64 -19.93
CA GLY A 686 -2.27 -42.82 -20.38
C GLY A 686 -2.64 -41.70 -21.36
N ASP A 687 -3.94 -41.43 -21.56
CA ASP A 687 -4.39 -40.29 -22.36
C ASP A 687 -4.28 -38.99 -21.56
N VAL A 688 -3.63 -37.99 -22.14
CA VAL A 688 -3.49 -36.66 -21.52
C VAL A 688 -4.49 -35.67 -22.11
N TYR A 689 -5.41 -35.21 -21.27
CA TYR A 689 -6.41 -34.19 -21.59
C TYR A 689 -6.03 -32.83 -21.00
N ALA A 690 -6.42 -31.77 -21.69
CA ALA A 690 -6.30 -30.41 -21.19
C ALA A 690 -7.67 -29.72 -21.22
N ALA A 691 -7.97 -28.93 -20.20
CA ALA A 691 -9.20 -28.19 -20.10
C ALA A 691 -8.98 -26.85 -19.41
N ARG A 692 -9.76 -25.83 -19.77
CA ARG A 692 -9.65 -24.52 -19.11
C ARG A 692 -10.95 -23.75 -19.07
N ASN A 693 -11.08 -22.87 -18.06
CA ASN A 693 -11.99 -21.74 -18.05
C ASN A 693 -11.20 -20.46 -18.36
N LEU A 694 -11.70 -19.66 -19.30
CA LEU A 694 -11.19 -18.31 -19.55
C LEU A 694 -12.08 -17.30 -18.83
N ASP A 695 -11.54 -16.65 -17.79
CA ASP A 695 -12.24 -15.63 -17.02
C ASP A 695 -11.74 -14.23 -17.44
N PHE A 696 -12.65 -13.35 -17.87
CA PHE A 696 -12.26 -12.03 -18.38
C PHE A 696 -13.30 -10.99 -18.02
N GLY A 697 -12.86 -9.75 -17.77
CA GLY A 697 -13.75 -8.58 -17.62
C GLY A 697 -13.87 -8.06 -16.21
N PHE A 698 -12.95 -8.46 -15.33
CA PHE A 698 -12.91 -8.02 -13.95
C PHE A 698 -12.69 -6.52 -13.85
N LEU A 699 -13.54 -5.82 -13.08
CA LEU A 699 -13.55 -4.35 -12.90
C LEU A 699 -13.89 -3.53 -14.15
N LEU A 700 -14.35 -4.17 -15.24
CA LEU A 700 -14.67 -3.49 -16.50
C LEU A 700 -16.18 -3.35 -16.70
N GLY A 701 -16.76 -2.53 -15.84
CA GLY A 701 -18.18 -2.17 -15.88
C GLY A 701 -19.08 -3.23 -15.25
N TRP A 702 -19.76 -2.86 -14.17
CA TRP A 702 -20.72 -3.72 -13.49
C TRP A 702 -22.14 -3.30 -13.83
N ASP A 703 -22.93 -4.24 -14.37
CA ASP A 703 -24.36 -4.06 -14.53
C ASP A 703 -25.05 -4.39 -13.20
N PHE A 704 -25.46 -3.35 -12.47
CA PHE A 704 -26.16 -3.48 -11.20
C PHE A 704 -27.55 -4.13 -11.31
N LYS A 705 -28.18 -4.14 -12.49
CA LYS A 705 -29.49 -4.79 -12.71
C LYS A 705 -29.34 -6.28 -12.96
N GLN A 706 -28.38 -6.65 -13.80
CA GLN A 706 -28.15 -8.05 -14.18
C GLN A 706 -27.16 -8.78 -13.26
N HIS A 707 -26.44 -8.03 -12.42
CA HIS A 707 -25.32 -8.53 -11.61
C HIS A 707 -24.30 -9.28 -12.47
N GLN A 708 -23.90 -8.70 -13.59
CA GLN A 708 -22.94 -9.25 -14.54
C GLN A 708 -21.93 -8.17 -14.93
N TRP A 709 -20.76 -8.62 -15.38
CA TRP A 709 -19.73 -7.74 -15.92
C TRP A 709 -20.04 -7.43 -17.39
N ILE A 710 -20.10 -6.13 -17.72
CA ILE A 710 -20.50 -5.64 -19.04
C ILE A 710 -19.54 -6.18 -20.11
N VAL A 711 -18.23 -6.02 -19.89
CA VAL A 711 -17.20 -6.52 -20.81
C VAL A 711 -17.24 -8.03 -20.96
N THR A 712 -17.42 -8.79 -19.88
CA THR A 712 -17.55 -10.26 -19.94
C THR A 712 -18.71 -10.69 -20.83
N GLU A 713 -19.88 -10.05 -20.70
CA GLU A 713 -21.06 -10.39 -21.51
C GLU A 713 -20.89 -9.99 -22.98
N ILE A 714 -20.14 -8.94 -23.28
CA ILE A 714 -19.78 -8.58 -24.67
C ILE A 714 -18.85 -9.66 -25.24
N LEU A 715 -17.82 -10.06 -24.49
CA LEU A 715 -16.85 -11.07 -24.92
C LEU A 715 -17.48 -12.45 -25.14
N ARG A 716 -18.49 -12.84 -24.35
CA ARG A 716 -19.27 -14.07 -24.59
C ARG A 716 -19.88 -14.11 -26.00
N LYS A 717 -20.23 -12.96 -26.57
CA LYS A 717 -20.77 -12.85 -27.94
C LYS A 717 -19.68 -12.78 -29.02
N MET A 718 -18.42 -12.68 -28.62
CA MET A 718 -17.25 -12.57 -29.50
C MET A 718 -16.39 -13.85 -29.50
N VAL A 719 -16.74 -14.87 -28.71
CA VAL A 719 -15.99 -16.13 -28.66
C VAL A 719 -16.06 -16.80 -30.03
N ILE A 720 -14.90 -17.15 -30.57
CA ILE A 720 -14.75 -17.88 -31.84
C ILE A 720 -13.71 -18.98 -31.71
N ASN A 721 -13.91 -20.04 -32.48
CA ASN A 721 -12.89 -21.04 -32.76
C ASN A 721 -12.25 -20.70 -34.11
N VAL A 722 -10.93 -20.79 -34.15
CA VAL A 722 -10.15 -20.49 -35.35
C VAL A 722 -9.35 -21.72 -35.73
N GLU A 723 -9.52 -22.16 -36.97
CA GLU A 723 -8.68 -23.16 -37.61
C GLU A 723 -7.60 -22.44 -38.44
N TRP A 724 -6.36 -22.59 -38.01
CA TRP A 724 -5.21 -21.96 -38.66
C TRP A 724 -4.65 -22.90 -39.70
N THR A 725 -4.68 -22.48 -40.97
CA THR A 725 -4.28 -23.31 -42.09
C THR A 725 -3.07 -22.72 -42.80
N PHE A 726 -2.25 -23.60 -43.38
CA PHE A 726 -1.17 -23.22 -44.29
C PHE A 726 -1.19 -24.24 -45.43
N ASN A 727 -1.20 -23.77 -46.68
CA ASN A 727 -1.38 -24.63 -47.85
C ASN A 727 -2.60 -25.56 -47.72
N LYS A 728 -3.73 -25.03 -47.23
CA LYS A 728 -5.00 -25.75 -46.98
C LYS A 728 -4.91 -26.90 -45.96
N LYS A 729 -3.80 -27.04 -45.23
CA LYS A 729 -3.64 -28.00 -44.14
C LYS A 729 -3.73 -27.30 -42.80
N THR A 730 -4.44 -27.89 -41.84
CA THR A 730 -4.54 -27.39 -40.48
C THR A 730 -3.17 -27.47 -39.79
N VAL A 731 -2.66 -26.32 -39.37
CA VAL A 731 -1.44 -26.20 -38.55
C VAL A 731 -1.79 -26.36 -37.09
N PHE A 732 -2.79 -25.60 -36.61
CA PHE A 732 -3.32 -25.70 -35.25
C PHE A 732 -4.74 -25.13 -35.18
N LYS A 733 -5.44 -25.39 -34.07
CA LYS A 733 -6.77 -24.85 -33.77
C LYS A 733 -6.69 -24.02 -32.49
N SER A 734 -7.47 -22.95 -32.39
CA SER A 734 -7.49 -22.11 -31.18
C SER A 734 -8.89 -21.62 -30.84
N ALA A 735 -9.10 -21.34 -29.55
CA ALA A 735 -10.26 -20.61 -29.06
C ALA A 735 -9.83 -19.21 -28.63
N GLY A 736 -10.60 -18.19 -29.01
CA GLY A 736 -10.27 -16.80 -28.74
C GLY A 736 -11.46 -15.87 -28.96
N PHE A 737 -11.16 -14.59 -29.21
CA PHE A 737 -12.17 -13.57 -29.46
C PHE A 737 -12.02 -12.98 -30.86
N ALA A 738 -13.14 -12.66 -31.49
CA ALA A 738 -13.12 -11.96 -32.77
C ALA A 738 -12.42 -10.60 -32.65
N GLY A 739 -11.40 -10.37 -33.50
CA GLY A 739 -10.57 -9.17 -33.48
C GLY A 739 -9.33 -9.26 -32.57
N PHE A 740 -9.17 -10.35 -31.80
CA PHE A 740 -7.97 -10.63 -31.01
C PHE A 740 -7.07 -11.61 -31.77
N ILE A 741 -5.87 -11.16 -32.14
CA ILE A 741 -4.98 -11.92 -33.04
C ILE A 741 -3.95 -12.80 -32.31
N GLY A 742 -3.82 -12.62 -30.99
CA GLY A 742 -3.03 -13.49 -30.12
C GLY A 742 -3.74 -14.81 -29.86
N VAL A 743 -3.02 -15.78 -29.29
CA VAL A 743 -3.58 -17.08 -28.93
C VAL A 743 -3.42 -17.31 -27.43
N LEU A 744 -4.53 -17.61 -26.77
CA LEU A 744 -4.60 -17.90 -25.33
C LEU A 744 -4.83 -19.38 -25.04
N THR A 745 -5.38 -20.08 -26.02
CA THR A 745 -5.88 -21.45 -25.92
C THR A 745 -5.82 -22.05 -27.29
N GLY A 746 -5.01 -23.10 -27.45
CA GLY A 746 -4.87 -23.76 -28.73
C GLY A 746 -4.37 -25.18 -28.63
N VAL A 747 -4.65 -25.94 -29.68
CA VAL A 747 -4.20 -27.32 -29.85
C VAL A 747 -3.55 -27.46 -31.22
N LYS A 748 -2.31 -27.95 -31.22
CA LYS A 748 -1.61 -28.42 -32.40
C LYS A 748 -1.83 -29.93 -32.53
N PRO A 749 -2.56 -30.40 -33.55
CA PRO A 749 -2.86 -31.82 -33.72
C PRO A 749 -1.60 -32.68 -33.67
N LYS A 750 -1.66 -33.77 -32.91
CA LYS A 750 -0.58 -34.76 -32.73
C LYS A 750 0.71 -34.23 -32.10
N ALA A 751 0.71 -33.00 -31.55
CA ALA A 751 1.93 -32.38 -31.02
C ALA A 751 1.78 -31.87 -29.59
N PHE A 752 0.90 -30.90 -29.34
CA PHE A 752 0.62 -30.39 -27.99
C PHE A 752 -0.59 -29.46 -27.98
N SER A 753 -1.15 -29.22 -26.80
CA SER A 753 -2.06 -28.12 -26.50
C SER A 753 -1.37 -27.12 -25.58
N LEU A 754 -1.81 -25.87 -25.63
CA LEU A 754 -1.24 -24.75 -24.88
C LEU A 754 -2.37 -23.85 -24.38
N THR A 755 -2.35 -23.56 -23.08
CA THR A 755 -3.16 -22.48 -22.48
C THR A 755 -2.30 -21.51 -21.68
N ILE A 756 -2.82 -20.30 -21.54
CA ILE A 756 -2.17 -19.18 -20.85
C ILE A 756 -3.03 -18.76 -19.67
N ASN A 757 -2.41 -18.67 -18.50
CA ASN A 757 -2.98 -18.00 -17.33
C ASN A 757 -2.09 -16.81 -16.92
N GLU A 758 -2.72 -15.70 -16.57
CA GLU A 758 -2.03 -14.52 -16.02
C GLU A 758 -1.34 -14.81 -14.68
N ARG A 759 -0.15 -14.26 -14.48
CA ARG A 759 0.59 -14.30 -13.21
C ARG A 759 0.81 -12.88 -12.71
N PHE A 760 0.47 -12.60 -11.47
CA PHE A 760 0.73 -11.29 -10.87
C PHE A 760 2.06 -11.29 -10.11
N ASP A 761 2.95 -10.35 -10.43
CA ASP A 761 4.26 -10.15 -9.80
C ASP A 761 4.57 -8.66 -9.68
N ARG A 762 5.56 -8.28 -8.85
CA ARG A 762 6.05 -6.89 -8.72
C ARG A 762 6.53 -6.33 -10.06
N SER A 763 7.16 -7.17 -10.89
CA SER A 763 7.54 -6.83 -12.27
C SER A 763 6.35 -7.04 -13.23
N SER A 764 5.38 -6.13 -13.16
CA SER A 764 4.11 -6.22 -13.90
C SER A 764 4.29 -6.13 -15.43
N GLY A 765 3.28 -6.58 -16.18
CA GLY A 765 3.22 -6.42 -17.64
C GLY A 765 3.34 -4.96 -18.11
N PHE A 766 2.89 -3.99 -17.29
CA PHE A 766 3.06 -2.55 -17.57
C PHE A 766 4.54 -2.14 -17.66
N GLU A 767 5.38 -2.66 -16.77
CA GLU A 767 6.82 -2.39 -16.79
C GLU A 767 7.46 -2.93 -18.07
N GLY A 768 7.05 -4.12 -18.50
CA GLY A 768 7.50 -4.73 -19.75
C GLY A 768 7.10 -3.90 -20.97
N VAL A 769 5.84 -3.50 -21.06
CA VAL A 769 5.35 -2.64 -22.16
C VAL A 769 6.13 -1.32 -22.21
N LEU A 770 6.41 -0.70 -21.06
CA LEU A 770 7.18 0.55 -21.01
C LEU A 770 8.63 0.35 -21.46
N LYS A 771 9.31 -0.70 -20.96
CA LYS A 771 10.68 -1.05 -21.38
C LYS A 771 10.78 -1.35 -22.87
N TRP A 772 9.78 -2.04 -23.42
CA TRP A 772 9.69 -2.31 -24.85
C TRP A 772 9.47 -1.04 -25.68
N LEU A 773 8.55 -0.17 -25.24
CA LEU A 773 8.24 1.08 -25.93
C LEU A 773 9.44 2.02 -26.03
N LEU A 774 10.25 2.05 -24.97
CA LEU A 774 11.50 2.81 -24.86
C LEU A 774 12.70 2.09 -25.50
N ASN A 775 12.48 0.92 -26.11
CA ASN A 775 13.51 0.09 -26.74
C ASN A 775 14.66 -0.30 -25.78
N LEU A 776 14.37 -0.38 -24.48
CA LEU A 776 15.32 -0.77 -23.43
C LEU A 776 15.46 -2.30 -23.35
N GLU A 777 14.46 -3.04 -23.82
CA GLU A 777 14.44 -4.50 -23.74
C GLU A 777 13.76 -5.15 -24.96
N LYS A 778 14.39 -6.20 -25.50
CA LYS A 778 13.82 -7.05 -26.55
C LYS A 778 13.12 -8.26 -25.93
N SER A 779 11.90 -8.08 -25.43
CA SER A 779 11.06 -9.18 -24.95
C SER A 779 9.86 -9.43 -25.87
N LYS A 780 9.26 -10.62 -25.80
CA LYS A 780 8.12 -11.02 -26.63
C LYS A 780 6.79 -10.84 -25.90
N TRP A 781 5.77 -10.45 -26.65
CA TRP A 781 4.38 -10.44 -26.20
C TRP A 781 3.90 -11.87 -25.94
N VAL A 782 3.26 -12.10 -24.80
CA VAL A 782 2.97 -13.46 -24.30
C VAL A 782 2.02 -14.18 -25.26
N THR A 783 0.95 -13.50 -25.67
CA THR A 783 -0.11 -14.09 -26.50
C THR A 783 0.32 -14.30 -27.96
N TRP A 784 1.27 -13.51 -28.44
CA TRP A 784 1.87 -13.68 -29.77
C TRP A 784 2.96 -14.75 -29.75
N MET A 785 3.74 -14.85 -28.67
CA MET A 785 4.69 -15.93 -28.45
C MET A 785 3.97 -17.30 -28.47
N ALA A 786 2.82 -17.42 -27.82
CA ALA A 786 2.00 -18.64 -27.88
C ALA A 786 1.54 -18.98 -29.30
N ARG A 787 1.12 -17.98 -30.08
CA ARG A 787 0.80 -18.16 -31.51
C ARG A 787 2.00 -18.61 -32.32
N GLU A 788 3.18 -18.03 -32.08
CA GLU A 788 4.42 -18.44 -32.75
C GLU A 788 4.79 -19.88 -32.40
N VAL A 789 4.70 -20.29 -31.13
CA VAL A 789 5.02 -21.65 -30.69
C VAL A 789 4.06 -22.65 -31.34
N LEU A 790 2.75 -22.40 -31.32
CA LEU A 790 1.77 -23.25 -32.00
C LEU A 790 2.01 -23.33 -33.52
N THR A 791 2.49 -22.26 -34.14
CA THR A 791 2.82 -22.25 -35.56
C THR A 791 4.11 -23.04 -35.84
N LYS A 792 5.19 -22.79 -35.09
CA LYS A 792 6.55 -23.23 -35.41
C LYS A 792 6.98 -24.54 -34.74
N ALA A 793 6.69 -24.73 -33.46
CA ALA A 793 7.17 -25.91 -32.71
C ALA A 793 6.49 -27.19 -33.22
N GLY A 794 7.27 -28.23 -33.50
CA GLY A 794 6.79 -29.51 -34.02
C GLY A 794 6.38 -30.50 -32.93
N THR A 795 7.01 -30.40 -31.75
CA THR A 795 6.84 -31.36 -30.65
C THR A 795 6.51 -30.67 -29.33
N TYR A 796 6.05 -31.46 -28.36
CA TYR A 796 5.83 -31.00 -26.98
C TYR A 796 7.13 -30.46 -26.35
N ASP A 797 8.25 -31.16 -26.49
CA ASP A 797 9.51 -30.78 -25.84
C ASP A 797 10.09 -29.47 -26.44
N GLU A 798 9.97 -29.28 -27.76
CA GLU A 798 10.32 -28.02 -28.41
C GLU A 798 9.46 -26.85 -27.91
N ALA A 799 8.17 -27.11 -27.66
CA ALA A 799 7.27 -26.12 -27.11
C ALA A 799 7.67 -25.74 -25.67
N ILE A 800 7.94 -26.72 -24.81
CA ILE A 800 8.42 -26.48 -23.43
C ILE A 800 9.72 -25.66 -23.43
N PHE A 801 10.69 -26.03 -24.27
CA PHE A 801 11.96 -25.32 -24.38
C PHE A 801 11.76 -23.87 -24.82
N SER A 802 10.98 -23.65 -25.88
CA SER A 802 10.69 -22.31 -26.42
C SER A 802 9.96 -21.44 -25.40
N LEU A 803 8.97 -22.01 -24.70
CA LEU A 803 8.18 -21.32 -23.68
C LEU A 803 8.95 -21.08 -22.37
N SER A 804 10.10 -21.71 -22.16
CA SER A 804 10.93 -21.54 -20.96
C SER A 804 12.05 -20.52 -21.13
N MET A 805 12.63 -20.44 -22.32
CA MET A 805 13.87 -19.66 -22.55
C MET A 805 13.64 -18.21 -22.96
N VAL A 806 12.53 -17.92 -23.65
CA VAL A 806 12.31 -16.60 -24.27
C VAL A 806 11.89 -15.57 -23.22
N ARG A 807 12.50 -14.37 -23.24
CA ARG A 807 12.07 -13.23 -22.40
C ARG A 807 10.70 -12.71 -22.82
N LEU A 808 9.87 -12.39 -21.83
CA LEU A 808 8.44 -12.05 -21.99
C LEU A 808 8.14 -10.64 -21.49
N MET A 809 7.11 -10.01 -22.08
CA MET A 809 6.58 -8.73 -21.64
C MET A 809 5.99 -8.80 -20.24
N ALA A 810 5.23 -9.86 -19.96
CA ALA A 810 4.55 -10.07 -18.70
C ALA A 810 4.91 -11.44 -18.09
N PRO A 811 4.89 -11.57 -16.76
CA PRO A 811 4.95 -12.87 -16.09
C PRO A 811 3.69 -13.70 -16.43
N VAL A 812 3.83 -15.03 -16.49
CA VAL A 812 2.76 -15.90 -17.00
C VAL A 812 2.88 -17.34 -16.49
N TYR A 813 1.78 -18.08 -16.50
CA TYR A 813 1.82 -19.55 -16.49
C TYR A 813 1.47 -20.11 -17.86
N PHE A 814 2.36 -20.93 -18.42
CA PHE A 814 2.04 -21.74 -19.59
C PHE A 814 1.67 -23.15 -19.14
N ILE A 815 0.51 -23.61 -19.58
CA ILE A 815 0.04 -24.96 -19.29
C ILE A 815 0.02 -25.71 -20.61
N VAL A 816 0.79 -26.80 -20.68
CA VAL A 816 1.07 -27.55 -21.90
C VAL A 816 0.72 -29.02 -21.70
N SER A 817 0.01 -29.60 -22.66
CA SER A 817 -0.31 -31.04 -22.67
C SER A 817 0.10 -31.62 -24.01
N GLY A 818 0.84 -32.72 -23.99
CA GLY A 818 1.29 -33.48 -25.14
C GLY A 818 0.36 -34.66 -25.46
N PRO A 819 0.68 -35.42 -26.52
CA PRO A 819 -0.12 -36.55 -26.98
C PRO A 819 0.16 -37.87 -26.26
N GLU A 820 1.24 -37.93 -25.46
CA GLU A 820 1.73 -39.16 -24.82
C GLU A 820 1.59 -39.08 -23.29
N ALA A 821 1.53 -40.24 -22.65
CA ALA A 821 1.51 -40.38 -21.19
C ALA A 821 2.68 -39.63 -20.52
N GLY A 822 2.43 -38.99 -19.39
CA GLY A 822 3.39 -38.15 -18.67
C GLY A 822 3.71 -36.81 -19.33
N LYS A 823 3.29 -36.55 -20.59
CA LYS A 823 3.55 -35.27 -21.27
C LYS A 823 2.50 -34.23 -20.88
N GLY A 824 2.58 -33.71 -19.66
CA GLY A 824 1.80 -32.55 -19.23
C GLY A 824 2.64 -31.68 -18.31
N ALA A 825 2.63 -30.36 -18.47
CA ALA A 825 3.41 -29.47 -17.62
C ALA A 825 2.78 -28.09 -17.40
N VAL A 826 3.14 -27.48 -16.27
CA VAL A 826 2.88 -26.08 -15.94
C VAL A 826 4.22 -25.38 -15.78
N ILE A 827 4.50 -24.42 -16.66
CA ILE A 827 5.69 -23.58 -16.64
C ILE A 827 5.33 -22.25 -15.96
N THR A 828 5.92 -21.99 -14.81
CA THR A 828 5.79 -20.71 -14.09
C THR A 828 6.89 -19.76 -14.54
N ARG A 829 6.53 -18.66 -15.19
CA ARG A 829 7.46 -17.69 -15.80
C ARG A 829 7.42 -16.35 -15.11
N SER A 830 8.60 -15.80 -14.82
CA SER A 830 8.78 -14.35 -14.74
C SER A 830 9.03 -13.78 -16.15
N ARG A 831 9.11 -12.45 -16.27
CA ARG A 831 9.48 -11.78 -17.53
C ARG A 831 10.83 -12.27 -18.08
N GLU A 832 11.80 -12.51 -17.19
CA GLU A 832 13.18 -12.77 -17.60
C GLU A 832 13.55 -14.26 -17.63
N ARG A 833 12.96 -15.09 -16.76
CA ARG A 833 13.37 -16.50 -16.58
C ARG A 833 12.20 -17.41 -16.20
N THR A 834 12.43 -18.72 -16.28
CA THR A 834 11.55 -19.73 -15.68
C THR A 834 11.84 -19.83 -14.19
N LEU A 835 10.78 -19.85 -13.38
CA LEU A 835 10.86 -20.03 -11.94
C LEU A 835 10.65 -21.49 -11.55
N ASP A 836 9.72 -22.18 -12.22
CA ASP A 836 9.33 -23.56 -11.90
C ASP A 836 8.75 -24.24 -13.15
N ILE A 837 8.96 -25.55 -13.27
CA ILE A 837 8.33 -26.42 -14.28
C ILE A 837 7.83 -27.66 -13.55
N ARG A 838 6.52 -27.76 -13.35
CA ARG A 838 5.87 -28.95 -12.80
C ARG A 838 5.35 -29.81 -13.93
N SER A 839 5.72 -31.08 -13.95
CA SER A 839 5.29 -32.04 -14.96
C SER A 839 4.41 -33.14 -14.36
N LEU A 840 3.61 -33.79 -15.19
CA LEU A 840 2.92 -35.02 -14.83
C LEU A 840 3.94 -36.14 -14.62
N GLU A 841 3.63 -37.05 -13.70
CA GLU A 841 4.43 -38.25 -13.46
C GLU A 841 3.56 -39.48 -13.73
N SER A 842 3.87 -40.21 -14.80
CA SER A 842 3.07 -41.35 -15.29
C SER A 842 3.04 -42.55 -14.31
N SER A 843 3.83 -42.53 -13.21
CA SER A 843 3.97 -43.63 -12.26
C SER A 843 3.54 -43.34 -10.82
N SER A 844 2.99 -42.15 -10.51
CA SER A 844 2.57 -41.81 -9.14
C SER A 844 1.05 -41.65 -9.03
N THR A 845 0.45 -42.25 -7.99
CA THR A 845 -0.98 -42.12 -7.67
C THR A 845 -1.35 -40.69 -7.23
N GLN A 846 -0.37 -39.81 -7.05
CA GLN A 846 -0.55 -38.44 -6.53
C GLN A 846 -0.38 -37.33 -7.58
N ASN A 847 0.26 -37.56 -8.74
CA ASN A 847 0.56 -36.50 -9.73
C ASN A 847 -0.02 -36.75 -11.13
N TRP A 848 -1.21 -37.36 -11.22
CA TRP A 848 -1.94 -37.58 -12.48
C TRP A 848 -2.63 -36.32 -13.03
N TYR A 849 -2.64 -35.20 -12.30
CA TYR A 849 -3.15 -33.92 -12.81
C TYR A 849 -2.38 -32.71 -12.29
N LEU A 850 -2.38 -31.64 -13.08
CA LEU A 850 -1.89 -30.32 -12.75
C LEU A 850 -3.00 -29.30 -12.92
N LEU A 851 -3.41 -28.66 -11.83
CA LEU A 851 -4.38 -27.56 -11.82
C LEU A 851 -3.66 -26.24 -11.52
N GLN A 852 -3.73 -25.30 -12.45
CA GLN A 852 -3.13 -23.98 -12.34
C GLN A 852 -4.21 -22.89 -12.48
N THR A 853 -4.18 -21.93 -11.57
CA THR A 853 -5.02 -20.72 -11.58
C THR A 853 -4.13 -19.50 -11.86
N ASN A 854 -4.27 -18.40 -11.12
CA ASN A 854 -3.49 -17.17 -11.29
C ASN A 854 -2.46 -16.91 -10.18
N TYR A 855 -2.21 -17.90 -9.32
CA TYR A 855 -1.30 -17.77 -8.19
C TYR A 855 -0.29 -18.91 -8.14
N ASP A 856 0.89 -18.58 -7.62
CA ASP A 856 2.02 -19.48 -7.58
C ASP A 856 1.68 -20.72 -6.72
N PRO A 857 2.19 -21.91 -7.05
CA PRO A 857 1.86 -23.14 -6.33
C PRO A 857 2.29 -23.09 -4.85
N TRP A 858 3.36 -22.37 -4.52
CA TRP A 858 3.87 -22.17 -3.16
C TRP A 858 3.20 -21.01 -2.40
N VAL A 859 2.26 -20.28 -3.00
CA VAL A 859 1.54 -19.17 -2.36
C VAL A 859 0.15 -19.61 -1.94
N THR A 860 -0.25 -19.24 -0.72
CA THR A 860 -1.61 -19.48 -0.21
C THR A 860 -2.61 -18.58 -0.96
N PRO A 861 -3.71 -19.14 -1.50
CA PRO A 861 -4.71 -18.35 -2.22
C PRO A 861 -5.38 -17.33 -1.30
N SER A 862 -5.76 -16.19 -1.85
CA SER A 862 -6.58 -15.22 -1.11
C SER A 862 -7.98 -15.79 -0.84
N PRO A 863 -8.58 -15.57 0.34
CA PRO A 863 -9.96 -15.98 0.62
C PRO A 863 -11.02 -15.40 -0.35
N LEU A 864 -10.67 -14.34 -1.09
CA LEU A 864 -11.55 -13.69 -2.07
C LEU A 864 -11.53 -14.36 -3.45
N ASP A 865 -10.46 -15.06 -3.82
CA ASP A 865 -10.33 -15.81 -5.07
C ASP A 865 -9.50 -17.09 -4.83
N ASP A 866 -10.15 -18.11 -4.26
CA ASP A 866 -9.58 -19.46 -4.18
C ASP A 866 -10.35 -20.44 -5.06
N ARG A 867 -9.88 -20.60 -6.31
CA ARG A 867 -10.39 -21.59 -7.27
C ARG A 867 -9.58 -22.88 -7.27
N ARG A 868 -8.32 -22.84 -6.84
CA ARG A 868 -7.38 -23.97 -6.81
C ARG A 868 -7.80 -24.99 -5.76
N THR A 869 -8.10 -24.56 -4.53
CA THR A 869 -8.42 -25.52 -3.45
C THR A 869 -9.71 -26.29 -3.75
N PRO A 870 -10.85 -25.63 -4.11
CA PRO A 870 -12.04 -26.36 -4.51
C PRO A 870 -11.87 -27.15 -5.81
N GLY A 871 -11.07 -26.64 -6.76
CA GLY A 871 -10.76 -27.32 -8.01
C GLY A 871 -10.00 -28.63 -7.79
N LYS A 872 -8.98 -28.62 -6.91
CA LYS A 872 -8.22 -29.82 -6.52
C LYS A 872 -9.12 -30.84 -5.82
N LEU A 873 -9.95 -30.40 -4.87
CA LEU A 873 -10.92 -31.28 -4.22
C LEU A 873 -11.89 -31.92 -5.23
N CYS A 874 -12.31 -31.18 -6.26
CA CYS A 874 -13.13 -31.74 -7.33
C CYS A 874 -12.39 -32.73 -8.22
N MET A 875 -11.12 -32.46 -8.54
CA MET A 875 -10.28 -33.40 -9.30
C MET A 875 -10.05 -34.69 -8.50
N GLU A 876 -9.74 -34.58 -7.21
CA GLU A 876 -9.59 -35.72 -6.30
C GLU A 876 -10.87 -36.55 -6.22
N LYS A 877 -12.05 -35.90 -6.19
CA LYS A 877 -13.34 -36.57 -6.22
C LYS A 877 -13.63 -37.24 -7.58
N LEU A 878 -13.15 -36.67 -8.68
CA LEU A 878 -13.30 -37.24 -10.03
C LEU A 878 -12.47 -38.53 -10.16
N GLY A 879 -11.23 -38.51 -9.68
CA GLY A 879 -10.27 -39.61 -9.86
C GLY A 879 -9.75 -39.70 -11.29
N SER A 880 -8.59 -40.33 -11.48
CA SER A 880 -7.90 -40.48 -12.77
C SER A 880 -8.71 -41.29 -13.80
N TYR A 881 -9.46 -42.29 -13.34
CA TYR A 881 -10.30 -43.15 -14.20
C TYR A 881 -11.35 -42.37 -15.00
N PHE A 882 -11.95 -41.33 -14.41
CA PHE A 882 -13.02 -40.53 -15.04
C PHE A 882 -12.51 -39.24 -15.70
N VAL A 883 -11.21 -39.18 -16.01
CA VAL A 883 -10.62 -38.07 -16.76
C VAL A 883 -10.94 -38.22 -18.25
N ASP A 884 -11.98 -37.50 -18.67
CA ASP A 884 -12.35 -37.29 -20.06
C ASP A 884 -12.96 -35.88 -20.24
N PHE A 885 -13.51 -35.59 -21.42
CA PHE A 885 -14.18 -34.30 -21.67
C PHE A 885 -15.38 -34.06 -20.75
N ALA A 886 -16.15 -35.09 -20.40
CA ALA A 886 -17.32 -34.94 -19.52
C ALA A 886 -16.91 -34.66 -18.07
N GLY A 887 -15.93 -35.40 -17.56
CA GLY A 887 -15.37 -35.22 -16.22
C GLY A 887 -14.73 -33.85 -16.05
N LEU A 888 -13.83 -33.46 -16.95
CA LEU A 888 -13.16 -32.17 -16.89
C LEU A 888 -14.13 -30.99 -17.06
N TYR A 889 -15.13 -31.11 -17.95
CA TYR A 889 -16.18 -30.11 -18.08
C TYR A 889 -17.00 -29.96 -16.80
N THR A 890 -17.26 -31.07 -16.09
CA THR A 890 -17.97 -31.08 -14.80
C THR A 890 -17.17 -30.39 -13.70
N VAL A 891 -15.86 -30.65 -13.62
CA VAL A 891 -14.95 -29.95 -12.69
C VAL A 891 -14.94 -28.45 -12.98
N LEU A 892 -14.77 -28.06 -14.25
CA LEU A 892 -14.73 -26.64 -14.64
C LEU A 892 -16.08 -25.92 -14.50
N SER A 893 -17.19 -26.66 -14.45
CA SER A 893 -18.52 -26.11 -14.19
C SER A 893 -18.86 -26.02 -12.69
N SER A 894 -17.99 -26.54 -11.81
CA SER A 894 -18.16 -26.51 -10.36
C SER A 894 -17.81 -25.14 -9.78
N LYS A 895 -18.46 -24.72 -8.69
CA LYS A 895 -18.20 -23.40 -8.07
C LYS A 895 -17.10 -23.51 -7.01
N PRO A 896 -16.14 -22.56 -6.94
CA PRO A 896 -16.05 -21.29 -7.69
C PRO A 896 -15.21 -21.35 -8.98
N ILE A 897 -14.86 -22.54 -9.49
CA ILE A 897 -14.08 -22.70 -10.74
C ILE A 897 -14.84 -22.08 -11.92
N LEU A 898 -16.15 -22.34 -12.01
CA LEU A 898 -17.10 -21.54 -12.77
C LEU A 898 -17.52 -20.33 -11.92
N ASN A 899 -17.37 -19.14 -12.48
CA ASN A 899 -17.74 -17.89 -11.84
C ASN A 899 -18.31 -16.89 -12.85
N LYS A 900 -18.73 -15.72 -12.38
CA LYS A 900 -19.33 -14.68 -13.23
C LYS A 900 -18.40 -14.11 -14.31
N LEU A 901 -17.09 -14.20 -14.12
CA LEU A 901 -16.10 -13.76 -15.10
C LEU A 901 -15.86 -14.80 -16.19
N THR A 902 -16.25 -16.06 -15.97
CA THR A 902 -16.04 -17.13 -16.96
C THR A 902 -16.79 -16.82 -18.25
N VAL A 903 -16.03 -16.72 -19.34
CA VAL A 903 -16.55 -16.44 -20.70
C VAL A 903 -16.81 -17.75 -21.43
N HIS A 904 -15.84 -18.67 -21.43
CA HIS A 904 -15.97 -19.97 -22.06
C HIS A 904 -15.13 -21.04 -21.37
N THR A 905 -15.53 -22.30 -21.55
CA THR A 905 -14.73 -23.50 -21.25
C THR A 905 -14.19 -24.08 -22.55
N SER A 906 -12.91 -24.43 -22.57
CA SER A 906 -12.28 -25.15 -23.69
C SER A 906 -11.74 -26.50 -23.23
N LEU A 907 -12.02 -27.56 -23.98
CA LEU A 907 -11.57 -28.93 -23.77
C LEU A 907 -10.69 -29.33 -24.95
N MET A 908 -9.52 -29.89 -24.69
CA MET A 908 -8.49 -30.17 -25.68
C MET A 908 -7.91 -31.56 -25.49
N TYR A 909 -7.65 -32.22 -26.62
CA TYR A 909 -6.96 -33.49 -26.66
C TYR A 909 -5.93 -33.46 -27.79
N ALA A 910 -4.66 -33.41 -27.42
CA ALA A 910 -3.56 -33.15 -28.36
C ALA A 910 -3.35 -34.31 -29.35
N ALA A 911 -3.53 -35.57 -28.92
CA ALA A 911 -3.28 -36.74 -29.75
C ALA A 911 -4.08 -36.74 -31.06
N ASN A 912 -5.36 -36.36 -31.02
CA ASN A 912 -6.20 -36.24 -32.21
C ASN A 912 -6.44 -34.78 -32.67
N GLY A 913 -5.92 -33.79 -31.93
CA GLY A 913 -6.10 -32.38 -32.26
C GLY A 913 -7.53 -31.87 -32.06
N THR A 914 -8.25 -32.46 -31.11
CA THR A 914 -9.64 -32.11 -30.79
C THR A 914 -9.64 -30.85 -29.91
N LEU A 915 -10.51 -29.89 -30.24
CA LEU A 915 -10.80 -28.70 -29.44
C LEU A 915 -12.31 -28.50 -29.42
N GLU A 916 -12.90 -28.53 -28.24
CA GLU A 916 -14.30 -28.16 -28.02
C GLU A 916 -14.37 -26.93 -27.14
N THR A 917 -15.18 -25.95 -27.53
CA THR A 917 -15.34 -24.70 -26.79
C THR A 917 -16.80 -24.38 -26.59
N TYR A 918 -17.14 -24.05 -25.34
CA TYR A 918 -18.52 -23.79 -24.91
C TYR A 918 -18.59 -22.48 -24.15
N ILE A 919 -19.49 -21.59 -24.56
CA ILE A 919 -19.78 -20.35 -23.84
C ILE A 919 -20.41 -20.72 -22.50
N GLN A 920 -19.82 -20.20 -21.42
CA GLN A 920 -20.24 -20.46 -20.05
C GLN A 920 -20.94 -19.25 -19.46
N ARG A 921 -21.94 -19.51 -18.62
CA ARG A 921 -22.62 -18.46 -17.85
C ARG A 921 -23.07 -19.01 -16.50
N GLU A 922 -22.64 -18.36 -15.43
CA GLU A 922 -23.20 -18.62 -14.11
C GLU A 922 -24.63 -18.03 -14.03
N LEU A 923 -25.65 -18.89 -14.06
CA LEU A 923 -27.06 -18.49 -13.92
C LEU A 923 -27.43 -18.28 -12.44
N LEU A 924 -28.18 -17.21 -12.15
CA LEU A 924 -28.58 -16.76 -10.81
C LEU A 924 -29.40 -17.82 -10.07
N GLY A 925 -28.75 -18.54 -9.16
CA GLY A 925 -29.40 -19.36 -8.12
C GLY A 925 -29.55 -18.66 -6.76
N ASP A 926 -28.81 -17.57 -6.49
CA ASP A 926 -28.87 -16.90 -5.19
C ASP A 926 -28.77 -15.38 -5.32
N ARG A 927 -29.91 -14.70 -5.15
CA ARG A 927 -30.08 -13.26 -5.39
C ARG A 927 -29.52 -12.37 -4.27
N LYS A 928 -29.06 -12.92 -3.14
CA LYS A 928 -28.74 -12.12 -1.94
C LYS A 928 -27.25 -11.84 -1.71
N THR A 929 -26.34 -12.55 -2.35
CA THR A 929 -24.89 -12.48 -2.04
C THR A 929 -24.04 -11.70 -3.06
N SER A 930 -24.53 -11.50 -4.29
CA SER A 930 -23.68 -11.01 -5.39
C SER A 930 -23.47 -9.49 -5.46
N ALA A 931 -24.39 -8.68 -4.94
CA ALA A 931 -24.28 -7.21 -5.04
C ALA A 931 -23.26 -6.65 -4.03
N THR A 932 -23.25 -7.21 -2.83
CA THR A 932 -22.32 -6.85 -1.74
C THR A 932 -20.89 -7.25 -2.11
N PHE A 933 -20.71 -8.38 -2.80
CA PHE A 933 -19.39 -8.89 -3.18
C PHE A 933 -18.69 -8.05 -4.26
N ALA A 934 -19.44 -7.60 -5.28
CA ALA A 934 -18.89 -6.72 -6.31
C ALA A 934 -18.47 -5.36 -5.73
N LEU A 935 -19.25 -4.82 -4.80
CA LEU A 935 -18.91 -3.55 -4.13
C LEU A 935 -17.67 -3.69 -3.24
N ILE A 936 -17.57 -4.79 -2.46
CA ILE A 936 -16.46 -5.06 -1.55
C ILE A 936 -15.15 -5.33 -2.31
N ILE A 937 -15.20 -6.05 -3.43
CA ILE A 937 -14.02 -6.33 -4.25
C ILE A 937 -13.52 -5.07 -4.99
N ILE A 938 -14.44 -4.25 -5.52
CA ILE A 938 -14.09 -2.94 -6.11
C ILE A 938 -13.41 -2.05 -5.06
N ILE A 939 -13.93 -2.06 -3.83
CA ILE A 939 -13.39 -1.31 -2.70
C ILE A 939 -12.00 -1.81 -2.26
N ILE A 940 -11.79 -3.13 -2.17
CA ILE A 940 -10.53 -3.75 -1.71
C ILE A 940 -9.40 -3.58 -2.75
N ILE A 941 -9.72 -3.54 -4.04
CA ILE A 941 -8.70 -3.45 -5.08
C ILE A 941 -8.32 -2.01 -5.41
N ILE A 942 -9.25 -1.06 -5.23
CA ILE A 942 -8.92 0.38 -5.21
C ILE A 942 -8.02 0.72 -4.00
N SER A 943 -8.00 -0.13 -2.97
CA SER A 943 -7.16 0.02 -1.77
C SER A 943 -5.88 -0.82 -1.75
N LEU A 944 -5.62 -1.63 -2.80
CA LEU A 944 -4.25 -2.11 -3.07
C LEU A 944 -3.41 -0.90 -3.52
N PRO A 945 -2.25 -0.64 -2.91
CA PRO A 945 -1.44 0.49 -3.31
C PRO A 945 -0.92 0.22 -4.71
N LEU A 946 -1.51 0.91 -5.70
CA LEU A 946 -0.76 1.31 -6.88
C LEU A 946 0.30 2.28 -6.38
N SER A 947 1.43 1.72 -5.91
CA SER A 947 2.65 2.46 -5.64
C SER A 947 3.19 2.96 -6.98
N PHE A 948 2.61 4.07 -7.45
CA PHE A 948 3.15 4.86 -8.55
C PHE A 948 4.28 5.73 -8.01
N PRO A 949 5.53 5.57 -8.48
CA PRO A 949 6.45 6.69 -8.49
C PRO A 949 6.10 7.53 -9.74
N PHE A 950 5.30 8.58 -9.57
CA PHE A 950 5.33 9.67 -10.54
C PHE A 950 6.63 10.44 -10.33
N PRO A 951 7.56 10.51 -11.30
CA PRO A 951 8.67 11.44 -11.21
C PRO A 951 8.09 12.86 -11.25
N ARG A 952 8.16 13.57 -10.13
CA ARG A 952 8.06 15.03 -10.13
C ARG A 952 9.35 15.58 -10.74
N SER A 953 9.43 15.64 -12.07
CA SER A 953 10.44 16.44 -12.76
C SER A 953 9.77 17.59 -13.50
N ARG A 954 9.76 18.77 -12.88
CA ARG A 954 9.90 20.04 -13.61
C ARG A 954 11.14 20.71 -13.06
N ARG A 955 12.27 20.51 -13.75
CA ARG A 955 13.29 21.50 -14.16
C ARG A 955 14.67 20.85 -14.28
N ASN A 956 15.28 21.15 -15.43
CA ASN A 956 16.69 21.06 -15.80
C ASN A 956 17.23 19.68 -16.21
N LEU A 957 16.95 19.35 -17.48
CA LEU A 957 17.84 18.53 -18.30
C LEU A 957 19.12 19.33 -18.57
N GLU A 958 20.19 19.04 -17.84
CA GLU A 958 21.55 19.34 -18.29
C GLU A 958 22.03 18.18 -19.16
N PHE A 959 22.36 18.49 -20.41
CA PHE A 959 23.03 17.58 -21.33
C PHE A 959 24.44 17.28 -20.79
N SER A 960 24.69 16.06 -20.31
CA SER A 960 26.08 15.60 -20.18
C SER A 960 26.55 15.10 -21.56
N GLN A 961 27.54 15.81 -22.09
CA GLN A 961 28.26 15.43 -23.29
C GLN A 961 28.97 14.10 -23.04
N ALA A 962 28.57 13.06 -23.77
CA ALA A 962 29.37 11.85 -23.88
C ALA A 962 30.71 12.21 -24.56
N HIS A 963 31.82 11.94 -23.88
CA HIS A 963 33.15 11.96 -24.47
C HIS A 963 33.23 10.97 -25.63
N VAL A 964 33.20 11.54 -26.84
CA VAL A 964 33.63 10.89 -28.07
C VAL A 964 35.15 10.81 -28.01
N HIS A 965 35.70 9.61 -27.83
CA HIS A 965 37.04 9.31 -28.32
C HIS A 965 36.93 9.23 -29.85
N ASN A 966 37.26 10.33 -30.52
CA ASN A 966 37.54 10.28 -31.95
C ASN A 966 38.94 9.69 -32.14
N VAL A 967 39.00 8.70 -33.01
CA VAL A 967 40.12 8.58 -33.93
C VAL A 967 40.03 9.82 -34.82
N GLU A 968 41.03 10.70 -34.62
CA GLU A 968 41.34 11.99 -35.27
C GLU A 968 40.37 13.17 -35.08
#